data_AF-A0A6G7ZJ40-F1
#
_entry.id   AF-A0A6G7ZJ40-F1
#
_cell.length_a   1.000
_cell.length_b   1.000
_cell.length_c   1.000
_cell.angle_alpha   90.00
_cell.angle_beta   90.00
_cell.angle_gamma   90.00
#
_symmetry.space_group_name_H-M   'P 1'
#
loop_
_entity.id
_entity.type
_entity.pdbx_description
1 polymer ?
#
loop_
_entity_poly.entity_id
_entity_poly.type
_entity_poly.pdbx_seq_one_letter_code
_entity_poly.pdbx_strand_id
1 'polypeptide(L)'
;MAFFRHWWKVLAALLALIGAGTVAAVASAPVADGWSADPDEQFLLDVSLRRLRLGDGVRAYTTPSGPCLVFGDFLTALDVPMKIDLEANRASGWAFDQKNSIEIDKAAGIVILKGKRESFASTVVRDVPEGWCVDAQYLGRWFSLSLEAKTGISLLQVESEAKLPVELAAERRLRAAQLKRKASIETADLPRVRLPYRLWRAPALEFMVNAGATYSADSGLKVDRSVAVAGAGEIAAMSYSFRVSGSSERAIDTVRAQIYRSDPDGNLLGPLKATHFAIGDVEGVRSDFSGGSAVGRGVVVTNEPLTHRSNFDRTSFTGELPDGWDAELYRNDSLVAFYDGADGDGLYHFDNVEMLYGENNFEVVLYGPQGQIQRRVESVNVGQDNVPPGTFWYWAGIRQPNTPLLAFRESKFQSETELIDSREPSKAPDVAVEARYGVSERLSVGALIRSLEVQDERLSYVEGSFRYSIGRALGELAIARDTRGGTAFRAQVATKVGRVNLNAATQFSQQFIASTDESGTAIKAEHRLGASVPIKLGQVAMPLSGDVRLVERLDGGKELDAAARLSTRIGRFNLAGETTVRRQLRQGDNEAKGNEVDASLIASGYVGRVRLRGGASWKVEPERRFDSAEINAYWSAGETTDLEAGIAYTADTQRLRGRMSYIRRFDAMAVSITGEAASDGSVAAGVSLNFAMDPFQGNWRPTRQRLATTGLVKARVFEDLNENGRRDKDEPAAAEAFVTTGLKLADRPTDKNGTTLIGGLAPYVPVAVGIDQSSLANPALAPAKPAQVVVPRPGVDATVEIALVGGGSIEGYAAKEDGSEYEGLELQLVALDGEVLASAMSDIDGYFLFERVRYGSYKLRLAPGTAKAISASADLGVAIVIDRDKPLGRLGVVRILRSSSLAQAASSAESSGTTLR
;
A
#
# COMPACT_ATOMS: atom_id res chain seq x y z
N MET A 1 -0.89 38.48 34.50
CA MET A 1 -0.29 39.08 33.28
C MET A 1 1.18 39.55 33.48
N ALA A 2 2.04 38.75 34.13
CA ALA A 2 3.49 39.07 34.23
C ALA A 2 4.41 37.84 34.05
N PHE A 3 3.85 36.65 33.78
CA PHE A 3 4.62 35.39 33.66
C PHE A 3 5.02 35.04 32.21
N PHE A 4 4.40 35.64 31.20
CA PHE A 4 4.64 35.33 29.78
C PHE A 4 5.88 35.98 29.16
N ARG A 5 6.58 36.86 29.89
CA ARG A 5 7.62 37.72 29.33
C ARG A 5 9.06 37.22 29.57
N HIS A 6 9.22 36.13 30.31
CA HIS A 6 10.53 35.60 30.70
C HIS A 6 11.06 34.47 29.80
N TRP A 7 10.19 33.75 29.09
CA TRP A 7 10.58 32.65 28.19
C TRP A 7 11.31 33.12 26.92
N TRP A 8 11.01 34.32 26.43
CA TRP A 8 11.61 34.82 25.19
C TRP A 8 13.06 35.30 25.36
N LYS A 9 13.46 35.66 26.59
CA LYS A 9 14.81 36.17 26.87
C LYS A 9 15.86 35.06 27.04
N VAL A 10 15.45 33.85 27.45
CA VAL A 10 16.36 32.70 27.56
C VAL A 10 16.68 32.12 26.18
N LEU A 11 15.73 32.17 25.24
CA LEU A 11 15.90 31.69 23.87
C LEU A 11 16.79 32.62 23.02
N ALA A 12 16.77 33.93 23.31
CA ALA A 12 17.64 34.92 22.66
C ALA A 12 19.09 34.91 23.20
N ALA A 13 19.30 34.51 24.45
CA ALA A 13 20.64 34.49 25.07
C ALA A 13 21.51 33.30 24.60
N LEU A 14 20.89 32.21 24.13
CA LEU A 14 21.60 31.06 23.53
C LEU A 14 22.05 31.31 22.08
N LEU A 15 21.50 32.31 21.40
CA LEU A 15 21.85 32.69 20.03
C LEU A 15 22.97 33.75 19.93
N ALA A 16 23.37 34.37 21.04
CA ALA A 16 24.34 35.47 21.06
C ALA A 16 25.80 35.05 21.41
N LEU A 17 26.07 33.76 21.61
CA LEU A 17 27.36 33.26 22.11
C LEU A 17 28.26 32.58 21.06
N ILE A 18 27.96 32.73 19.75
CA ILE A 18 28.81 32.20 18.66
C ILE A 18 29.51 33.32 17.85
N GLY A 19 29.27 34.59 18.12
CA GLY A 19 29.83 35.71 17.36
C GLY A 19 30.92 36.50 18.09
N ALA A 20 32.11 35.95 18.30
CA ALA A 20 33.29 36.76 18.68
C ALA A 20 34.60 36.11 18.22
N GLY A 21 35.13 36.57 17.09
CA GLY A 21 36.42 36.13 16.54
C GLY A 21 37.01 37.17 15.57
N THR A 22 37.61 38.21 16.14
CA THR A 22 38.74 39.03 15.64
C THR A 22 38.78 39.49 14.19
N VAL A 23 38.65 40.80 14.00
CA VAL A 23 39.09 41.55 12.80
C VAL A 23 40.61 41.79 12.89
N ALA A 24 41.36 41.31 11.89
CA ALA A 24 42.70 41.80 11.58
C ALA A 24 42.77 42.13 10.08
N ALA A 25 43.16 43.36 9.78
CA ALA A 25 43.28 43.89 8.43
C ALA A 25 44.47 43.27 7.69
N VAL A 26 44.24 42.84 6.44
CA VAL A 26 45.31 42.59 5.45
C VAL A 26 44.92 43.26 4.13
N ALA A 27 45.92 43.86 3.51
CA ALA A 27 45.88 44.78 2.39
C ALA A 27 45.21 44.26 1.10
N SER A 28 44.66 45.21 0.37
CA SER A 28 44.07 45.09 -0.97
C SER A 28 45.08 44.61 -2.02
N ALA A 29 44.78 43.46 -2.62
CA ALA A 29 45.29 43.01 -3.93
C ALA A 29 44.24 43.33 -5.03
N PRO A 30 44.56 43.23 -6.33
CA PRO A 30 43.84 43.93 -7.40
C PRO A 30 42.40 43.40 -7.57
N VAL A 31 41.53 44.28 -8.08
CA VAL A 31 40.11 44.05 -8.31
C VAL A 31 39.90 42.88 -9.26
N ALA A 32 39.73 41.69 -8.69
CA ALA A 32 38.90 40.63 -9.24
C ALA A 32 37.43 41.03 -9.03
N ASP A 33 36.56 40.72 -9.97
CA ASP A 33 35.11 40.84 -9.81
C ASP A 33 34.75 40.06 -8.54
N GLY A 34 34.47 40.78 -7.44
CA GLY A 34 34.54 40.29 -6.05
C GLY A 34 33.42 39.33 -5.65
N TRP A 35 32.87 38.61 -6.62
CA TRP A 35 31.85 37.60 -6.43
C TRP A 35 32.52 36.27 -6.04
N SER A 36 32.11 35.73 -4.89
CA SER A 36 32.45 34.38 -4.45
C SER A 36 31.15 33.60 -4.23
N ALA A 37 31.15 32.31 -4.55
CA ALA A 37 29.99 31.46 -4.32
C ALA A 37 29.68 31.32 -2.83
N ASP A 38 28.48 31.73 -2.43
CA ASP A 38 27.92 31.48 -1.10
C ASP A 38 26.95 30.29 -1.19
N PRO A 39 27.21 29.16 -0.49
CA PRO A 39 26.31 28.01 -0.46
C PRO A 39 24.86 28.35 -0.06
N ASP A 40 24.64 29.41 0.73
CA ASP A 40 23.31 29.81 1.18
C ASP A 40 22.54 30.63 0.11
N GLU A 41 23.23 31.17 -0.91
CA GLU A 41 22.63 31.85 -2.07
C GLU A 41 22.41 30.91 -3.27
N GLN A 42 22.71 29.62 -3.10
CA GLN A 42 22.45 28.59 -4.09
C GLN A 42 20.94 28.31 -4.21
N PHE A 43 20.46 28.19 -5.44
CA PHE A 43 19.08 27.78 -5.71
C PHE A 43 19.03 26.68 -6.75
N LEU A 44 18.02 25.81 -6.64
CA LEU A 44 17.81 24.68 -7.53
C LEU A 44 16.80 25.06 -8.62
N LEU A 45 17.17 24.86 -9.88
CA LEU A 45 16.29 25.05 -11.02
C LEU A 45 15.78 23.70 -11.52
N ASP A 46 14.47 23.50 -11.51
CA ASP A 46 13.85 22.35 -12.17
C ASP A 46 14.06 22.43 -13.67
N VAL A 47 14.56 21.36 -14.29
CA VAL A 47 14.83 21.36 -15.73
C VAL A 47 13.56 20.92 -16.48
N SER A 48 13.05 21.80 -17.34
CA SER A 48 11.91 21.53 -18.21
C SER A 48 12.34 21.54 -19.66
N LEU A 49 12.27 20.38 -20.31
CA LEU A 49 12.47 20.20 -21.74
C LEU A 49 11.11 19.90 -22.40
N ARG A 50 10.53 20.91 -23.08
CA ARG A 50 9.16 20.86 -23.62
C ARG A 50 8.11 20.52 -22.55
N ARG A 51 7.58 19.29 -22.53
CA ARG A 51 6.60 18.79 -21.53
C ARG A 51 7.23 17.85 -20.50
N LEU A 52 8.53 17.58 -20.59
CA LEU A 52 9.25 16.66 -19.73
C LEU A 52 10.02 17.42 -18.66
N ARG A 53 9.89 16.97 -17.41
CA ARG A 53 10.77 17.40 -16.31
C ARG A 53 11.93 16.42 -16.22
N LEU A 54 13.16 16.93 -16.21
CA LEU A 54 14.38 16.13 -16.29
C LEU A 54 15.20 16.23 -14.99
N GLY A 55 15.73 15.08 -14.55
CA GLY A 55 16.63 14.98 -13.39
C GLY A 55 16.03 15.45 -12.06
N ASP A 56 16.91 15.68 -11.10
CA ASP A 56 16.58 16.20 -9.76
C ASP A 56 16.72 17.74 -9.68
N GLY A 57 16.91 18.40 -10.82
CA GLY A 57 17.17 19.85 -10.94
C GLY A 57 18.65 20.19 -11.16
N VAL A 58 18.93 21.45 -11.52
CA VAL A 58 20.27 22.00 -11.74
C VAL A 58 20.50 23.13 -10.76
N ARG A 59 21.51 23.00 -9.89
CA ARG A 59 21.87 24.09 -8.96
C ARG A 59 22.44 25.26 -9.75
N ALA A 60 22.15 26.45 -9.29
CA ALA A 60 22.59 27.69 -9.91
C ALA A 60 22.91 28.75 -8.86
N TYR A 61 23.74 29.70 -9.29
CA TYR A 61 24.14 30.88 -8.53
C TYR A 61 23.75 32.13 -9.29
N THR A 62 23.34 33.19 -8.58
CA THR A 62 23.15 34.51 -9.18
C THR A 62 24.49 35.23 -9.18
N THR A 63 24.95 35.64 -10.36
CA THR A 63 26.21 36.39 -10.52
C THR A 63 25.95 37.73 -11.18
N PRO A 64 26.86 38.71 -11.09
CA PRO A 64 26.69 40.01 -11.76
C PRO A 64 26.52 39.91 -13.29
N SER A 65 27.00 38.82 -13.90
CA SER A 65 26.89 38.56 -15.34
C SER A 65 25.63 37.78 -15.73
N GLY A 66 24.85 37.29 -14.76
CA GLY A 66 23.69 36.43 -14.99
C GLY A 66 23.70 35.14 -14.16
N PRO A 67 22.72 34.25 -14.35
CA PRO A 67 22.66 32.97 -13.66
C PRO A 67 23.77 32.03 -14.15
N CYS A 68 24.58 31.54 -13.21
CA CYS A 68 25.64 30.57 -13.43
C CYS A 68 25.14 29.18 -13.02
N LEU A 69 25.08 28.22 -13.95
CA LEU A 69 24.59 26.87 -13.69
C LEU A 69 25.75 25.97 -13.25
N VAL A 70 25.57 25.18 -12.20
CA VAL A 70 26.54 24.16 -11.78
C VAL A 70 26.69 23.15 -12.92
N PHE A 71 27.90 23.06 -13.47
CA PHE A 71 28.15 22.37 -14.73
C PHE A 71 27.93 20.86 -14.60
N GLY A 72 28.36 20.25 -13.49
CA GLY A 72 28.12 18.83 -13.23
C GLY A 72 26.65 18.46 -13.18
N ASP A 73 25.82 19.30 -12.55
CA ASP A 73 24.37 19.10 -12.49
C ASP A 73 23.73 19.25 -13.87
N PHE A 74 24.14 20.26 -14.64
CA PHE A 74 23.67 20.46 -16.01
C PHE A 74 23.96 19.26 -16.91
N LEU A 75 25.18 18.73 -16.85
CA LEU A 75 25.58 17.52 -17.59
C LEU A 75 24.75 16.31 -17.16
N THR A 76 24.53 16.13 -15.86
CA THR A 76 23.74 15.02 -15.31
C THR A 76 22.27 15.10 -15.69
N ALA A 77 21.67 16.29 -15.59
CA ALA A 77 20.25 16.50 -15.88
C ALA A 77 19.90 16.27 -17.36
N LEU A 78 20.84 16.56 -18.27
CA LEU A 78 20.68 16.36 -19.71
C LEU A 78 21.34 15.07 -20.24
N ASP A 79 21.91 14.25 -19.35
CA ASP A 79 22.62 13.00 -19.66
C ASP A 79 23.72 13.20 -20.72
N VAL A 80 24.55 14.23 -20.53
CA VAL A 80 25.63 14.60 -21.44
C VAL A 80 26.94 13.92 -20.98
N PRO A 81 27.58 13.10 -21.84
CA PRO A 81 28.80 12.38 -21.50
C PRO A 81 30.04 13.28 -21.64
N MET A 82 30.28 14.11 -20.62
CA MET A 82 31.49 14.91 -20.49
C MET A 82 32.21 14.63 -19.17
N LYS A 83 33.54 14.67 -19.21
CA LYS A 83 34.41 14.55 -18.04
C LYS A 83 34.96 15.92 -17.67
N ILE A 84 34.80 16.31 -16.41
CA ILE A 84 35.39 17.52 -15.83
C ILE A 84 36.62 17.10 -15.02
N ASP A 85 37.77 17.71 -15.32
CA ASP A 85 39.04 17.55 -14.61
C ASP A 85 39.38 18.89 -13.94
N LEU A 86 39.03 19.00 -12.65
CA LEU A 86 39.20 20.21 -11.87
C LEU A 86 40.68 20.54 -11.64
N GLU A 87 41.54 19.52 -11.48
CA GLU A 87 42.98 19.69 -11.26
C GLU A 87 43.66 20.22 -12.54
N ALA A 88 43.33 19.64 -13.69
CA ALA A 88 43.88 20.06 -14.98
C ALA A 88 43.24 21.34 -15.56
N ASN A 89 42.25 21.92 -14.88
CA ASN A 89 41.43 23.03 -15.36
C ASN A 89 40.80 22.79 -16.75
N ARG A 90 40.37 21.54 -17.03
CA ARG A 90 39.85 21.13 -18.35
C ARG A 90 38.56 20.31 -18.26
N ALA A 91 37.69 20.43 -19.25
CA ALA A 91 36.57 19.51 -19.45
C ALA A 91 36.50 19.06 -20.91
N SER A 92 36.14 17.80 -21.16
CA SER A 92 36.07 17.25 -22.51
C SER A 92 34.94 16.23 -22.68
N GLY A 93 34.36 16.17 -23.88
CA GLY A 93 33.36 15.18 -24.28
C GLY A 93 32.61 15.64 -25.52
N TRP A 94 31.32 15.33 -25.61
CA TRP A 94 30.50 15.68 -26.77
C TRP A 94 29.04 15.95 -26.39
N ALA A 95 28.38 16.84 -27.14
CA ALA A 95 27.01 17.26 -26.91
C ALA A 95 26.01 16.46 -27.77
N PHE A 96 25.31 15.51 -27.15
CA PHE A 96 24.18 14.72 -27.68
C PHE A 96 24.48 13.80 -28.88
N ASP A 97 25.45 14.15 -29.73
CA ASP A 97 26.01 13.37 -30.83
C ASP A 97 27.54 13.46 -30.74
N GLN A 98 28.24 12.34 -30.92
CA GLN A 98 29.70 12.25 -30.88
C GLN A 98 30.41 13.19 -31.88
N LYS A 99 29.72 13.59 -32.96
CA LYS A 99 30.22 14.58 -33.93
C LYS A 99 30.30 15.99 -33.34
N ASN A 100 29.63 16.26 -32.22
CA ASN A 100 29.60 17.55 -31.56
C ASN A 100 30.59 17.60 -30.38
N SER A 101 31.89 17.44 -30.66
CA SER A 101 32.91 17.48 -29.61
C SER A 101 33.03 18.86 -28.96
N ILE A 102 33.23 18.87 -27.64
CA ILE A 102 33.42 20.06 -26.81
C ILE A 102 34.64 19.83 -25.92
N GLU A 103 35.61 20.73 -25.98
CA GLU A 103 36.73 20.80 -25.04
C GLU A 103 36.82 22.20 -24.45
N ILE A 104 36.83 22.31 -23.13
CA ILE A 104 36.91 23.58 -22.39
C ILE A 104 38.25 23.59 -21.66
N ASP A 105 39.09 24.59 -21.95
CA ASP A 105 40.31 24.90 -21.19
C ASP A 105 40.11 26.22 -20.45
N LYS A 106 39.82 26.11 -19.16
CA LYS A 106 39.50 27.26 -18.30
C LYS A 106 40.74 28.13 -18.07
N ALA A 107 41.91 27.53 -17.91
CA ALA A 107 43.16 28.26 -17.67
C ALA A 107 43.57 29.10 -18.89
N ALA A 108 43.34 28.58 -20.09
CA ALA A 108 43.60 29.31 -21.34
C ALA A 108 42.45 30.25 -21.75
N GLY A 109 41.28 30.17 -21.11
CA GLY A 109 40.08 30.94 -21.48
C GLY A 109 39.55 30.58 -22.87
N ILE A 110 39.63 29.30 -23.25
CA ILE A 110 39.34 28.83 -24.62
C ILE A 110 38.41 27.60 -24.58
N VAL A 111 37.43 27.57 -25.49
CA VAL A 111 36.62 26.40 -25.80
C VAL A 111 36.86 25.97 -27.26
N ILE A 112 36.92 24.67 -27.51
CA ILE A 112 37.01 24.08 -28.85
C ILE A 112 35.69 23.34 -29.12
N LEU A 113 34.90 23.85 -30.06
CA LEU A 113 33.60 23.31 -30.47
C LEU A 113 33.74 22.74 -31.88
N LYS A 114 33.58 21.42 -32.05
CA LYS A 114 33.75 20.73 -33.35
C LYS A 114 35.04 21.13 -34.08
N GLY A 115 36.14 21.27 -33.33
CA GLY A 115 37.46 21.70 -33.83
C GLY A 115 37.63 23.20 -34.07
N LYS A 116 36.60 24.03 -33.85
CA LYS A 116 36.70 25.50 -33.94
C LYS A 116 37.01 26.10 -32.57
N ARG A 117 38.05 26.92 -32.51
CA ARG A 117 38.50 27.58 -31.28
C ARG A 117 37.75 28.89 -31.04
N GLU A 118 37.27 29.08 -29.82
CA GLU A 118 36.61 30.30 -29.35
C GLU A 118 37.17 30.71 -27.98
N SER A 119 37.40 32.00 -27.75
CA SER A 119 37.86 32.54 -26.46
C SER A 119 36.70 33.05 -25.61
N PHE A 120 36.77 32.87 -24.29
CA PHE A 120 35.79 33.38 -23.32
C PHE A 120 36.48 34.09 -22.14
N ALA A 121 35.76 35.00 -21.47
CA ALA A 121 36.28 35.73 -20.31
C ALA A 121 36.35 34.82 -19.06
N SER A 122 37.26 35.12 -18.12
CA SER A 122 37.41 34.36 -16.87
C SER A 122 36.14 34.30 -16.00
N THR A 123 35.17 35.19 -16.23
CA THR A 123 33.88 35.23 -15.55
C THR A 123 32.87 34.21 -16.08
N VAL A 124 33.12 33.58 -17.22
CA VAL A 124 32.20 32.62 -17.86
C VAL A 124 32.20 31.27 -17.18
N VAL A 125 33.36 30.82 -16.69
CA VAL A 125 33.53 29.57 -15.94
C VAL A 125 34.14 29.91 -14.58
N ARG A 126 33.36 29.77 -13.52
CA ARG A 126 33.77 30.12 -12.14
C ARG A 126 33.87 28.87 -11.26
N ASP A 127 34.76 28.93 -10.28
CA ASP A 127 34.85 27.88 -9.25
C ASP A 127 33.76 28.09 -8.21
N VAL A 128 33.09 26.99 -7.85
CA VAL A 128 32.06 26.90 -6.81
C VAL A 128 32.32 25.65 -5.97
N PRO A 129 31.75 25.50 -4.77
CA PRO A 129 31.97 24.33 -3.92
C PRO A 129 31.68 22.98 -4.61
N GLU A 130 30.75 22.96 -5.57
CA GLU A 130 30.32 21.79 -6.34
C GLU A 130 31.21 21.51 -7.58
N GLY A 131 32.25 22.30 -7.81
CA GLY A 131 33.12 22.21 -8.98
C GLY A 131 33.08 23.50 -9.81
N TRP A 132 32.64 23.41 -11.07
CA TRP A 132 32.48 24.59 -11.93
C TRP A 132 31.03 25.00 -12.04
N CYS A 133 30.77 26.30 -12.02
CA CYS A 133 29.56 26.87 -12.59
C CYS A 133 29.90 27.56 -13.91
N VAL A 134 29.00 27.47 -14.89
CA VAL A 134 29.16 28.12 -16.20
C VAL A 134 27.96 29.01 -16.47
N ASP A 135 28.22 30.18 -17.06
CA ASP A 135 27.17 31.09 -17.48
C ASP A 135 26.16 30.40 -18.43
N ALA A 136 24.86 30.55 -18.12
CA ALA A 136 23.79 29.86 -18.82
C ALA A 136 23.75 30.18 -20.33
N GLN A 137 24.11 31.39 -20.75
CA GLN A 137 24.11 31.77 -22.16
C GLN A 137 25.22 31.06 -22.93
N TYR A 138 26.39 30.93 -22.32
CA TYR A 138 27.52 30.21 -22.91
C TYR A 138 27.24 28.71 -22.98
N LEU A 139 26.61 28.12 -21.96
CA LEU A 139 26.14 26.73 -22.03
C LEU A 139 25.12 26.54 -23.17
N GLY A 140 24.15 27.44 -23.33
CA GLY A 140 23.19 27.35 -24.43
C GLY A 140 23.90 27.34 -25.79
N ARG A 141 24.87 28.22 -25.97
CA ARG A 141 25.66 28.29 -27.20
C ARG A 141 26.54 27.04 -27.44
N TRP A 142 27.26 26.57 -26.42
CA TRP A 142 28.18 25.42 -26.56
C TRP A 142 27.43 24.13 -26.86
N PHE A 143 26.26 23.94 -26.26
CA PHE A 143 25.42 22.74 -26.44
C PHE A 143 24.38 22.88 -27.54
N SER A 144 24.30 24.02 -28.24
CA SER A 144 23.27 24.32 -29.25
C SER A 144 21.85 24.17 -28.70
N LEU A 145 21.61 24.74 -27.52
CA LEU A 145 20.34 24.77 -26.80
C LEU A 145 19.91 26.21 -26.53
N SER A 146 18.60 26.43 -26.44
CA SER A 146 18.06 27.63 -25.80
C SER A 146 17.89 27.34 -24.31
N LEU A 147 18.61 28.07 -23.46
CA LEU A 147 18.55 27.95 -22.01
C LEU A 147 17.98 29.25 -21.42
N GLU A 148 16.84 29.16 -20.76
CA GLU A 148 16.22 30.28 -20.05
C GLU A 148 16.06 29.91 -18.57
N ALA A 149 16.89 30.50 -17.71
CA ALA A 149 16.81 30.32 -16.27
C ALA A 149 15.79 31.32 -15.67
N LYS A 150 14.59 30.83 -15.37
CA LYS A 150 13.51 31.59 -14.73
C LYS A 150 13.62 31.47 -13.21
N THR A 151 14.53 32.23 -12.64
CA THR A 151 14.86 32.20 -11.21
C THR A 151 13.64 32.48 -10.30
N GLY A 152 12.70 33.33 -10.74
CA GLY A 152 11.48 33.64 -9.97
C GLY A 152 10.49 32.48 -9.79
N ILE A 153 10.61 31.41 -10.57
CA ILE A 153 9.79 30.19 -10.46
C ILE A 153 10.64 28.92 -10.38
N SER A 154 11.94 29.06 -10.11
CA SER A 154 12.90 27.95 -9.99
C SER A 154 12.86 26.98 -11.18
N LEU A 155 12.79 27.49 -12.40
CA LEU A 155 12.68 26.68 -13.62
C LEU A 155 13.82 27.00 -14.59
N LEU A 156 14.53 25.99 -15.06
CA LEU A 156 15.41 26.05 -16.22
C LEU A 156 14.64 25.51 -17.44
N GLN A 157 14.16 26.42 -18.28
CA GLN A 157 13.51 26.04 -19.54
C GLN A 157 14.59 25.75 -20.58
N VAL A 158 14.57 24.52 -21.09
CA VAL A 158 15.49 24.03 -22.13
C VAL A 158 14.70 23.81 -23.40
N GLU A 159 15.14 24.39 -24.49
CA GLU A 159 14.58 24.12 -25.82
C GLU A 159 15.69 23.68 -26.79
N SER A 160 15.35 22.74 -27.66
CA SER A 160 16.23 22.22 -28.70
C SER A 160 15.44 22.05 -30.00
N GLU A 161 16.09 22.28 -31.13
CA GLU A 161 15.53 22.08 -32.47
C GLU A 161 15.31 20.58 -32.77
N ALA A 162 16.16 19.71 -32.22
CA ALA A 162 16.06 18.26 -32.34
C ALA A 162 15.54 17.61 -31.05
N LYS A 163 15.12 16.34 -31.12
CA LYS A 163 14.86 15.56 -29.91
C LYS A 163 16.17 15.13 -29.28
N LEU A 164 16.35 15.39 -27.98
CA LEU A 164 17.57 15.00 -27.27
C LEU A 164 17.54 13.51 -26.89
N PRO A 165 18.69 12.83 -26.74
CA PRO A 165 18.75 11.44 -26.30
C PRO A 165 18.00 11.17 -24.98
N VAL A 166 18.07 12.10 -24.03
CA VAL A 166 17.35 12.04 -22.75
C VAL A 166 15.81 12.10 -22.93
N GLU A 167 15.32 12.87 -23.90
CA GLU A 167 13.90 12.92 -24.28
C GLU A 167 13.47 11.59 -24.93
N LEU A 168 14.27 11.04 -25.84
CA LEU A 168 14.01 9.75 -26.47
C LEU A 168 14.06 8.60 -25.46
N ALA A 169 14.92 8.67 -24.43
CA ALA A 169 14.98 7.71 -23.34
C ALA A 169 13.75 7.81 -22.41
N ALA A 170 13.32 9.03 -22.07
CA ALA A 170 12.11 9.25 -21.28
C ALA A 170 10.84 8.76 -22.00
N GLU A 171 10.72 9.02 -23.31
CA GLU A 171 9.61 8.50 -24.13
C GLU A 171 9.60 6.97 -24.18
N ARG A 172 10.77 6.31 -24.28
CA ARG A 172 10.89 4.85 -24.21
C ARG A 172 10.40 4.31 -22.87
N ARG A 173 10.79 4.94 -21.75
CA ARG A 173 10.32 4.57 -20.40
C ARG A 173 8.81 4.78 -20.23
N LEU A 174 8.26 5.88 -20.73
CA LEU A 174 6.83 6.16 -20.68
C LEU A 174 6.01 5.18 -21.53
N ARG A 175 6.51 4.82 -22.72
CA ARG A 175 5.92 3.75 -23.56
C ARG A 175 5.95 2.40 -22.85
N ALA A 176 7.07 2.02 -22.24
CA ALA A 176 7.19 0.80 -21.45
C ALA A 176 6.25 0.80 -20.22
N ALA A 177 6.08 1.95 -19.56
CA ALA A 177 5.16 2.12 -18.43
C ALA A 177 3.68 2.07 -18.84
N GLN A 178 3.33 2.59 -20.03
CA GLN A 178 1.98 2.49 -20.59
C GLN A 178 1.65 1.06 -21.06
N LEU A 179 2.62 0.33 -21.59
CA LEU A 179 2.50 -1.11 -21.88
C LEU A 179 2.30 -1.92 -20.58
N LYS A 180 3.00 -1.58 -19.48
CA LYS A 180 2.79 -2.18 -18.16
C LYS A 180 1.43 -1.85 -17.53
N ARG A 181 0.81 -0.71 -17.82
CA ARG A 181 -0.51 -0.30 -17.27
C ARG A 181 -1.71 -0.93 -17.98
N LYS A 182 -1.56 -1.44 -19.21
CA LYS A 182 -2.67 -2.03 -19.99
C LYS A 182 -2.85 -3.54 -19.80
N ALA A 183 -1.93 -4.22 -19.11
CA ALA A 183 -2.09 -5.62 -18.74
C ALA A 183 -2.16 -5.72 -17.20
N SER A 184 -3.34 -5.45 -16.62
CA SER A 184 -3.73 -6.25 -15.46
C SER A 184 -3.73 -7.68 -15.97
N ILE A 185 -2.74 -8.48 -15.58
CA ILE A 185 -2.68 -9.88 -16.01
C ILE A 185 -3.98 -10.52 -15.52
N GLU A 186 -4.87 -10.88 -16.44
CA GLU A 186 -6.08 -11.60 -16.10
C GLU A 186 -5.67 -12.92 -15.45
N THR A 187 -5.81 -12.99 -14.13
CA THR A 187 -5.39 -14.14 -13.33
C THR A 187 -6.23 -15.38 -13.60
N ALA A 188 -7.38 -15.23 -14.29
CA ALA A 188 -8.26 -16.32 -14.68
C ALA A 188 -7.60 -17.31 -15.65
N ASP A 189 -6.81 -16.82 -16.60
CA ASP A 189 -6.17 -17.63 -17.65
C ASP A 189 -4.78 -18.15 -17.26
N LEU A 190 -4.26 -17.70 -16.11
CA LEU A 190 -2.97 -18.16 -15.62
C LEU A 190 -3.07 -19.55 -14.95
N PRO A 191 -2.03 -20.38 -15.11
CA PRO A 191 -1.98 -21.68 -14.46
C PRO A 191 -1.97 -21.53 -12.93
N ARG A 192 -2.90 -22.23 -12.25
CA ARG A 192 -3.02 -22.23 -10.78
C ARG A 192 -2.08 -23.25 -10.15
N VAL A 193 -1.31 -22.81 -9.16
CA VAL A 193 -0.48 -23.68 -8.31
C VAL A 193 -1.38 -24.30 -7.24
N ARG A 194 -1.48 -25.65 -7.24
CA ARG A 194 -2.25 -26.38 -6.24
C ARG A 194 -1.52 -26.37 -4.89
N LEU A 195 -2.22 -25.95 -3.84
CA LEU A 195 -1.70 -25.95 -2.48
C LEU A 195 -2.54 -26.88 -1.57
N PRO A 196 -2.43 -28.22 -1.73
CA PRO A 196 -3.26 -29.16 -0.99
C PRO A 196 -2.98 -29.09 0.51
N TYR A 197 -4.03 -29.32 1.31
CA TYR A 197 -3.94 -29.49 2.75
C TYR A 197 -3.17 -30.78 3.08
N ARG A 198 -2.22 -30.71 4.01
CA ARG A 198 -1.42 -31.86 4.46
C ARG A 198 -1.75 -32.24 5.90
N LEU A 199 -1.49 -33.49 6.25
CA LEU A 199 -1.66 -33.99 7.63
C LEU A 199 -0.80 -33.23 8.64
N TRP A 200 0.36 -32.73 8.21
CA TRP A 200 1.25 -31.93 9.02
C TRP A 200 2.03 -30.96 8.14
N ARG A 201 2.10 -29.69 8.55
CA ARG A 201 3.13 -28.74 8.15
C ARG A 201 3.63 -28.02 9.39
N ALA A 202 4.95 -27.88 9.50
CA ALA A 202 5.56 -27.19 10.61
C ALA A 202 5.00 -25.76 10.71
N PRO A 203 4.68 -25.28 11.93
CA PRO A 203 4.17 -23.93 12.09
C PRO A 203 5.25 -22.91 11.83
N ALA A 204 4.90 -21.85 11.13
CA ALA A 204 5.59 -20.58 11.30
C ALA A 204 5.25 -20.03 12.68
N LEU A 205 6.25 -19.59 13.44
CA LEU A 205 6.08 -18.96 14.75
C LEU A 205 6.55 -17.51 14.71
N GLU A 206 5.78 -16.60 15.25
CA GLU A 206 6.09 -15.18 15.42
C GLU A 206 6.12 -14.85 16.91
N PHE A 207 7.15 -14.13 17.33
CA PHE A 207 7.40 -13.75 18.71
C PHE A 207 7.48 -12.24 18.82
N MET A 208 6.78 -11.71 19.81
CA MET A 208 6.88 -10.35 20.28
C MET A 208 7.14 -10.36 21.77
N VAL A 209 8.25 -9.77 22.18
CA VAL A 209 8.69 -9.76 23.58
C VAL A 209 8.95 -8.33 23.98
N ASN A 210 8.26 -7.85 25.01
CA ASN A 210 8.45 -6.53 25.57
C ASN A 210 8.88 -6.65 27.03
N ALA A 211 9.81 -5.81 27.45
CA ALA A 211 10.18 -5.66 28.84
C ALA A 211 10.44 -4.18 29.12
N GLY A 212 9.85 -3.66 30.19
CA GLY A 212 10.00 -2.28 30.60
C GLY A 212 10.15 -2.14 32.11
N ALA A 213 10.77 -1.06 32.53
CA ALA A 213 10.85 -0.65 33.91
C ALA A 213 10.45 0.81 34.01
N THR A 214 9.50 1.11 34.89
CA THR A 214 9.02 2.45 35.17
C THR A 214 9.30 2.76 36.63
N TYR A 215 9.99 3.85 36.89
CA TYR A 215 10.17 4.41 38.21
C TYR A 215 9.31 5.65 38.35
N SER A 216 8.60 5.77 39.47
CA SER A 216 7.94 7.01 39.87
C SER A 216 8.11 7.24 41.37
N ALA A 217 8.07 8.50 41.80
CA ALA A 217 8.26 8.86 43.20
C ALA A 217 7.12 8.37 44.11
N ASP A 218 5.92 8.18 43.55
CA ASP A 218 4.70 7.76 44.25
C ASP A 218 4.56 6.24 44.38
N SER A 219 4.97 5.48 43.35
CA SER A 219 4.72 4.06 43.19
C SER A 219 5.99 3.20 43.16
N GLY A 220 7.17 3.83 43.18
CA GLY A 220 8.46 3.15 43.17
C GLY A 220 8.81 2.54 41.81
N LEU A 221 9.65 1.50 41.82
CA LEU A 221 10.06 0.79 40.60
C LEU A 221 9.04 -0.31 40.28
N LYS A 222 8.40 -0.21 39.12
CA LYS A 222 7.55 -1.24 38.52
C LYS A 222 8.26 -1.85 37.31
N VAL A 223 8.24 -3.17 37.20
CA VAL A 223 8.78 -3.90 36.04
C VAL A 223 7.66 -4.61 35.33
N ASP A 224 7.43 -4.25 34.08
CA ASP A 224 6.41 -4.82 33.22
C ASP A 224 7.08 -5.68 32.14
N ARG A 225 6.47 -6.81 31.82
CA ARG A 225 6.95 -7.75 30.80
C ARG A 225 5.74 -8.26 30.05
N SER A 226 5.78 -8.30 28.73
CA SER A 226 4.74 -8.97 27.94
C SER A 226 5.36 -9.83 26.85
N VAL A 227 4.73 -10.97 26.59
CA VAL A 227 5.15 -11.90 25.54
C VAL A 227 3.90 -12.27 24.75
N ALA A 228 3.99 -12.17 23.43
CA ALA A 228 3.00 -12.71 22.51
C ALA A 228 3.68 -13.65 21.52
N VAL A 229 3.10 -14.84 21.36
CA VAL A 229 3.53 -15.84 20.38
C VAL A 229 2.35 -16.13 19.46
N ALA A 230 2.50 -15.84 18.18
CA ALA A 230 1.52 -16.23 17.16
C ALA A 230 2.08 -17.38 16.33
N GLY A 231 1.22 -18.27 15.86
CA GLY A 231 1.63 -19.37 15.00
C GLY A 231 0.53 -19.81 14.06
N ALA A 232 0.92 -20.27 12.88
CA ALA A 232 -0.01 -20.88 11.94
C ALA A 232 0.67 -22.00 11.16
N GLY A 233 -0.10 -23.01 10.77
CA GLY A 233 0.38 -24.18 10.05
C GLY A 233 -0.75 -25.10 9.61
N GLU A 234 -0.43 -26.37 9.41
CA GLU A 234 -1.42 -27.40 9.10
C GLU A 234 -1.31 -28.61 10.01
N ILE A 235 -2.46 -29.10 10.45
CA ILE A 235 -2.60 -30.34 11.21
C ILE A 235 -3.87 -31.07 10.75
N ALA A 236 -3.80 -32.39 10.60
CA ALA A 236 -4.94 -33.22 10.20
C ALA A 236 -5.63 -32.75 8.90
N ALA A 237 -4.85 -32.26 7.93
CA ALA A 237 -5.35 -31.66 6.69
C ALA A 237 -6.26 -30.45 6.93
N MET A 238 -6.08 -29.72 8.03
CA MET A 238 -6.73 -28.46 8.33
C MET A 238 -5.67 -27.40 8.60
N SER A 239 -6.01 -26.13 8.37
CA SER A 239 -5.19 -25.02 8.80
C SER A 239 -5.46 -24.77 10.27
N TYR A 240 -4.45 -24.34 11.02
CA TYR A 240 -4.65 -23.83 12.36
C TYR A 240 -3.92 -22.51 12.51
N SER A 241 -4.44 -21.64 13.36
CA SER A 241 -3.76 -20.43 13.82
C SER A 241 -3.98 -20.29 15.32
N PHE A 242 -2.95 -19.84 16.03
CA PHE A 242 -3.04 -19.55 17.45
C PHE A 242 -2.26 -18.29 17.80
N ARG A 243 -2.64 -17.67 18.91
CA ARG A 243 -1.91 -16.62 19.60
C ARG A 243 -1.96 -16.90 21.10
N VAL A 244 -0.80 -16.90 21.73
CA VAL A 244 -0.63 -17.00 23.17
C VAL A 244 -0.06 -15.67 23.65
N SER A 245 -0.72 -15.01 24.59
CA SER A 245 -0.19 -13.81 25.26
C SER A 245 0.08 -14.08 26.73
N GLY A 246 1.04 -13.37 27.32
CA GLY A 246 1.36 -13.39 28.74
C GLY A 246 1.96 -12.05 29.19
N SER A 247 2.02 -11.84 30.50
CA SER A 247 2.41 -10.59 31.15
C SER A 247 3.37 -10.80 32.33
N SER A 248 3.67 -9.73 33.08
CA SER A 248 4.48 -9.78 34.30
C SER A 248 3.78 -10.54 35.42
N GLU A 249 2.45 -10.60 35.41
CA GLU A 249 1.65 -11.31 36.42
C GLU A 249 1.58 -12.82 36.14
N ARG A 250 1.48 -13.22 34.87
CA ARG A 250 1.39 -14.63 34.47
C ARG A 250 2.13 -14.89 33.15
N ALA A 251 2.79 -16.05 33.10
CA ALA A 251 3.48 -16.52 31.89
C ALA A 251 2.54 -16.70 30.67
N ILE A 252 1.26 -17.03 30.91
CA ILE A 252 0.20 -17.13 29.90
C ILE A 252 -1.07 -16.51 30.48
N ASP A 253 -1.59 -15.50 29.81
CA ASP A 253 -2.85 -14.81 30.14
C ASP A 253 -4.00 -15.30 29.26
N THR A 254 -3.79 -15.32 27.95
CA THR A 254 -4.83 -15.73 26.98
C THR A 254 -4.26 -16.64 25.90
N VAL A 255 -5.08 -17.60 25.47
CA VAL A 255 -4.84 -18.41 24.28
C VAL A 255 -6.04 -18.24 23.37
N ARG A 256 -5.79 -17.64 22.21
CA ARG A 256 -6.73 -17.62 21.10
C ARG A 256 -6.27 -18.63 20.07
N ALA A 257 -7.15 -19.53 19.66
CA ALA A 257 -6.78 -20.51 18.64
C ALA A 257 -7.99 -20.95 17.83
N GLN A 258 -7.76 -21.25 16.56
CA GLN A 258 -8.76 -21.81 15.67
C GLN A 258 -8.13 -22.87 14.75
N ILE A 259 -8.92 -23.88 14.42
CA ILE A 259 -8.64 -24.89 13.41
C ILE A 259 -9.73 -24.79 12.35
N TYR A 260 -9.35 -24.70 11.08
CA TYR A 260 -10.27 -24.31 10.02
C TYR A 260 -9.85 -24.81 8.64
N ARG A 261 -10.78 -24.76 7.68
CA ARG A 261 -10.47 -24.81 6.25
C ARG A 261 -11.14 -23.65 5.54
N SER A 262 -10.47 -23.16 4.50
CA SER A 262 -11.00 -22.11 3.64
C SER A 262 -10.68 -22.43 2.18
N ASP A 263 -11.67 -22.26 1.31
CA ASP A 263 -11.54 -22.40 -0.13
C ASP A 263 -12.35 -21.26 -0.79
N PRO A 264 -11.69 -20.28 -1.44
CA PRO A 264 -12.38 -19.18 -2.11
C PRO A 264 -13.34 -19.64 -3.22
N ASP A 265 -13.12 -20.83 -3.81
CA ASP A 265 -13.93 -21.36 -4.90
C ASP A 265 -15.17 -22.15 -4.37
N GLY A 266 -15.34 -22.28 -3.04
CA GLY A 266 -16.52 -22.89 -2.44
C GLY A 266 -16.61 -24.42 -2.58
N ASN A 267 -15.47 -25.13 -2.62
CA ASN A 267 -15.46 -26.59 -2.78
C ASN A 267 -15.50 -27.39 -1.45
N LEU A 268 -15.72 -26.73 -0.30
CA LEU A 268 -15.77 -27.44 0.99
C LEU A 268 -17.16 -28.02 1.26
N LEU A 269 -17.19 -29.14 1.99
CA LEU A 269 -18.43 -29.77 2.51
C LEU A 269 -19.46 -30.17 1.43
N GLY A 270 -19.01 -30.42 0.19
CA GLY A 270 -19.83 -31.01 -0.87
C GLY A 270 -21.03 -30.13 -1.26
N PRO A 271 -22.30 -30.58 -1.11
CA PRO A 271 -23.48 -29.81 -1.52
C PRO A 271 -23.63 -28.44 -0.85
N LEU A 272 -23.03 -28.25 0.33
CA LEU A 272 -23.06 -26.98 1.03
C LEU A 272 -22.24 -25.89 0.33
N LYS A 273 -21.30 -26.27 -0.56
CA LYS A 273 -20.39 -25.35 -1.25
C LYS A 273 -19.72 -24.35 -0.29
N ALA A 274 -19.33 -24.83 0.88
CA ALA A 274 -18.77 -23.97 1.92
C ALA A 274 -17.44 -23.36 1.44
N THR A 275 -17.24 -22.09 1.75
CA THR A 275 -15.99 -21.36 1.52
C THR A 275 -15.13 -21.34 2.77
N HIS A 276 -15.75 -21.48 3.96
CA HIS A 276 -15.06 -21.49 5.23
C HIS A 276 -15.78 -22.35 6.27
N PHE A 277 -15.02 -23.07 7.08
CA PHE A 277 -15.48 -23.55 8.38
C PHE A 277 -14.35 -23.50 9.39
N ALA A 278 -14.67 -23.15 10.64
CA ALA A 278 -13.70 -23.02 11.71
C ALA A 278 -14.28 -23.46 13.07
N ILE A 279 -13.38 -23.92 13.94
CA ILE A 279 -13.63 -24.29 15.34
C ILE A 279 -12.56 -23.60 16.18
N GLY A 280 -12.95 -22.98 17.31
CA GLY A 280 -12.06 -22.21 18.17
C GLY A 280 -12.51 -20.75 18.25
N ASP A 281 -11.60 -19.79 18.32
CA ASP A 281 -11.94 -18.37 18.24
C ASP A 281 -12.45 -18.02 16.83
N VAL A 282 -13.76 -17.80 16.71
CA VAL A 282 -14.45 -17.51 15.45
C VAL A 282 -15.16 -16.15 15.51
N GLU A 283 -15.29 -15.52 14.35
CA GLU A 283 -16.05 -14.27 14.21
C GLU A 283 -17.56 -14.55 14.22
N GLY A 284 -18.36 -13.59 14.69
CA GLY A 284 -19.82 -13.67 14.66
C GLY A 284 -20.43 -13.37 13.29
N VAL A 285 -21.77 -13.38 13.26
CA VAL A 285 -22.53 -12.76 12.18
C VAL A 285 -22.93 -11.35 12.61
N ARG A 286 -22.93 -10.40 11.66
CA ARG A 286 -23.44 -9.04 11.89
C ARG A 286 -24.96 -9.04 11.71
N SER A 287 -25.66 -8.28 12.54
CA SER A 287 -27.12 -8.10 12.49
C SER A 287 -27.44 -6.61 12.37
N ASP A 288 -28.56 -6.26 11.74
CA ASP A 288 -29.00 -4.87 11.62
C ASP A 288 -29.51 -4.28 12.95
N PHE A 289 -29.88 -5.12 13.92
CA PHE A 289 -30.47 -4.67 15.18
C PHE A 289 -29.59 -4.94 16.40
N SER A 290 -28.83 -6.03 16.41
CA SER A 290 -27.99 -6.42 17.55
C SER A 290 -26.51 -6.20 17.24
N GLY A 291 -25.74 -5.72 18.24
CA GLY A 291 -24.36 -5.26 18.11
C GLY A 291 -23.36 -6.27 17.50
N GLY A 292 -22.13 -5.78 17.29
CA GLY A 292 -21.14 -6.26 16.32
C GLY A 292 -20.71 -7.74 16.35
N SER A 293 -20.00 -8.10 15.28
CA SER A 293 -19.38 -9.42 15.04
C SER A 293 -18.12 -9.62 15.90
N ALA A 294 -18.29 -9.65 17.22
CA ALA A 294 -17.17 -9.90 18.12
C ALA A 294 -16.47 -11.24 17.80
N VAL A 295 -15.21 -11.41 18.19
CA VAL A 295 -14.56 -12.73 18.14
C VAL A 295 -14.82 -13.46 19.45
N GLY A 296 -15.05 -14.77 19.38
CA GLY A 296 -15.23 -15.60 20.56
C GLY A 296 -15.11 -17.07 20.26
N ARG A 297 -14.88 -17.89 21.29
CA ARG A 297 -14.78 -19.35 21.13
C ARG A 297 -16.10 -19.96 20.64
N GLY A 298 -16.04 -20.80 19.62
CA GLY A 298 -17.20 -21.30 18.92
C GLY A 298 -16.89 -22.14 17.68
N VAL A 299 -17.91 -22.29 16.84
CA VAL A 299 -17.87 -22.98 15.55
C VAL A 299 -18.63 -22.16 14.53
N VAL A 300 -18.12 -22.09 13.30
CA VAL A 300 -18.77 -21.41 12.18
C VAL A 300 -18.62 -22.19 10.88
N VAL A 301 -19.62 -22.10 10.01
CA VAL A 301 -19.59 -22.56 8.62
C VAL A 301 -20.30 -21.54 7.74
N THR A 302 -19.72 -21.23 6.58
CA THR A 302 -20.27 -20.26 5.63
C THR A 302 -19.81 -20.56 4.20
N ASN A 303 -20.58 -20.09 3.23
CA ASN A 303 -20.18 -20.03 1.81
C ASN A 303 -20.03 -18.57 1.31
N GLU A 304 -19.97 -17.58 2.21
CA GLU A 304 -19.72 -16.19 1.84
C GLU A 304 -18.29 -16.01 1.29
N PRO A 305 -18.06 -15.06 0.36
CA PRO A 305 -16.73 -14.76 -0.13
C PRO A 305 -15.75 -14.40 1.00
N LEU A 306 -14.53 -14.97 0.95
CA LEU A 306 -13.52 -14.78 2.01
C LEU A 306 -12.96 -13.35 2.08
N THR A 307 -13.04 -12.59 0.98
CA THR A 307 -12.40 -11.27 0.82
C THR A 307 -13.38 -10.12 0.73
N HIS A 308 -14.69 -10.40 0.63
CA HIS A 308 -15.74 -9.40 0.47
C HIS A 308 -16.94 -9.76 1.35
N ARG A 309 -17.04 -9.13 2.52
CA ARG A 309 -18.25 -9.17 3.36
C ARG A 309 -18.95 -7.83 3.22
N SER A 310 -20.11 -7.81 2.54
CA SER A 310 -20.82 -6.58 2.20
C SER A 310 -21.31 -5.86 3.47
N ASN A 311 -20.85 -4.62 3.68
CA ASN A 311 -21.35 -3.73 4.73
C ASN A 311 -22.09 -2.55 4.08
N PHE A 312 -23.22 -2.13 4.65
CA PHE A 312 -24.08 -1.13 4.01
C PHE A 312 -23.60 0.32 4.23
N ASP A 313 -23.71 0.84 5.46
CA ASP A 313 -23.40 2.24 5.79
C ASP A 313 -22.21 2.39 6.73
N ARG A 314 -21.91 1.37 7.53
CA ARG A 314 -20.79 1.36 8.47
C ARG A 314 -20.08 0.03 8.47
N THR A 315 -18.77 0.08 8.66
CA THR A 315 -17.91 -1.09 8.88
C THR A 315 -17.22 -0.95 10.23
N SER A 316 -16.65 -2.04 10.74
CA SER A 316 -15.69 -1.95 11.83
C SER A 316 -14.38 -2.55 11.36
N PHE A 317 -13.27 -1.87 11.64
CA PHE A 317 -11.95 -2.43 11.44
C PHE A 317 -11.41 -2.86 12.79
N THR A 318 -11.31 -4.17 12.96
CA THR A 318 -10.65 -4.76 14.11
C THR A 318 -9.40 -5.47 13.64
N GLY A 319 -8.36 -5.41 14.46
CA GLY A 319 -7.18 -6.21 14.27
C GLY A 319 -6.29 -6.12 15.48
N GLU A 320 -5.23 -6.90 15.46
CA GLU A 320 -4.29 -6.94 16.55
C GLU A 320 -3.52 -5.61 16.64
N LEU A 321 -3.46 -5.04 17.84
CA LEU A 321 -2.66 -3.86 18.16
C LEU A 321 -1.76 -4.23 19.35
N PRO A 322 -0.49 -4.53 19.11
CA PRO A 322 0.40 -4.89 20.20
C PRO A 322 0.68 -3.72 21.15
N ASP A 323 1.06 -4.00 22.39
CA ASP A 323 1.32 -2.98 23.42
C ASP A 323 2.29 -1.89 22.92
N GLY A 324 1.88 -0.63 23.11
CA GLY A 324 2.65 0.55 22.72
C GLY A 324 2.66 0.83 21.21
N TRP A 325 1.79 0.18 20.43
CA TRP A 325 1.53 0.52 19.04
C TRP A 325 0.31 1.43 18.92
N ASP A 326 0.33 2.26 17.89
CA ASP A 326 -0.75 3.16 17.51
C ASP A 326 -1.41 2.69 16.22
N ALA A 327 -2.71 2.94 16.04
CA ALA A 327 -3.40 2.68 14.78
C ALA A 327 -4.05 3.95 14.22
N GLU A 328 -3.83 4.22 12.95
CA GLU A 328 -4.56 5.22 12.18
C GLU A 328 -5.42 4.55 11.13
N LEU A 329 -6.59 5.11 10.86
CA LEU A 329 -7.47 4.68 9.78
C LEU A 329 -7.66 5.83 8.80
N TYR A 330 -7.27 5.61 7.55
CA TYR A 330 -7.50 6.53 6.44
C TYR A 330 -8.62 5.99 5.55
N ARG A 331 -9.39 6.89 4.94
CA ARG A 331 -10.39 6.62 3.89
C ARG A 331 -10.13 7.60 2.74
N ASN A 332 -9.85 7.09 1.55
CA ASN A 332 -9.54 7.89 0.36
C ASN A 332 -8.46 8.95 0.66
N ASP A 333 -7.33 8.51 1.22
CA ASP A 333 -6.17 9.31 1.65
C ASP A 333 -6.43 10.33 2.78
N SER A 334 -7.66 10.38 3.33
CA SER A 334 -8.03 11.28 4.43
C SER A 334 -8.04 10.51 5.75
N LEU A 335 -7.40 11.03 6.79
CA LEU A 335 -7.44 10.42 8.13
C LEU A 335 -8.88 10.49 8.68
N VAL A 336 -9.45 9.35 9.09
CA VAL A 336 -10.83 9.23 9.60
C VAL A 336 -10.88 8.87 11.07
N ALA A 337 -10.01 7.98 11.55
CA ALA A 337 -9.98 7.59 12.96
C ALA A 337 -8.55 7.33 13.44
N PHE A 338 -8.37 7.38 14.76
CA PHE A 338 -7.13 7.06 15.45
C PHE A 338 -7.47 6.22 16.69
N TYR A 339 -6.59 5.28 17.02
CA TYR A 339 -6.68 4.45 18.21
C TYR A 339 -5.29 4.45 18.88
N ASP A 340 -5.24 4.94 20.12
CA ASP A 340 -4.04 4.92 20.97
C ASP A 340 -3.93 3.55 21.65
N GLY A 341 -2.78 2.89 21.53
CA GLY A 341 -2.54 1.58 22.14
C GLY A 341 -2.28 1.60 23.64
N ALA A 342 -2.30 2.76 24.30
CA ALA A 342 -2.09 2.87 25.75
C ALA A 342 -3.21 2.24 26.60
N ASP A 343 -4.43 2.06 26.04
CA ASP A 343 -5.66 1.73 26.79
C ASP A 343 -6.29 0.35 26.46
N GLY A 344 -5.64 -0.49 25.65
CA GLY A 344 -6.31 -1.62 24.96
C GLY A 344 -6.07 -3.05 25.49
N ASP A 345 -6.93 -3.97 25.06
CA ASP A 345 -6.87 -5.44 25.24
C ASP A 345 -5.95 -6.16 24.22
N GLY A 346 -5.05 -5.40 23.58
CA GLY A 346 -4.14 -5.88 22.52
C GLY A 346 -4.77 -5.91 21.12
N LEU A 347 -5.92 -5.26 20.92
CA LEU A 347 -6.63 -5.14 19.65
C LEU A 347 -7.00 -3.67 19.39
N TYR A 348 -6.81 -3.19 18.15
CA TYR A 348 -7.43 -1.94 17.72
C TYR A 348 -8.86 -2.24 17.30
N HIS A 349 -9.75 -1.31 17.62
CA HIS A 349 -11.14 -1.36 17.20
C HIS A 349 -11.54 0.01 16.68
N PHE A 350 -11.69 0.12 15.35
CA PHE A 350 -12.37 1.25 14.73
C PHE A 350 -13.80 0.83 14.46
N ASP A 351 -14.68 1.08 15.42
CA ASP A 351 -16.09 0.75 15.29
C ASP A 351 -16.87 1.83 14.55
N ASN A 352 -17.98 1.41 13.95
CA ASN A 352 -18.95 2.33 13.34
C ASN A 352 -18.33 3.30 12.30
N VAL A 353 -17.31 2.85 11.57
CA VAL A 353 -16.65 3.62 10.52
C VAL A 353 -17.59 3.76 9.33
N GLU A 354 -17.95 5.00 9.04
CA GLU A 354 -18.84 5.33 7.93
C GLU A 354 -18.29 4.91 6.56
N MET A 355 -19.19 4.41 5.71
CA MET A 355 -18.96 4.05 4.32
C MET A 355 -19.62 5.07 3.39
N LEU A 356 -18.92 5.51 2.36
CA LEU A 356 -19.46 6.39 1.32
C LEU A 356 -20.00 5.57 0.16
N TYR A 357 -20.98 6.09 -0.58
CA TYR A 357 -21.43 5.41 -1.80
C TYR A 357 -20.29 5.34 -2.85
N GLY A 358 -20.06 4.15 -3.40
CA GLY A 358 -18.99 3.82 -4.36
C GLY A 358 -17.75 3.23 -3.69
N GLU A 359 -16.60 3.45 -4.31
CA GLU A 359 -15.31 2.93 -3.84
C GLU A 359 -14.84 3.66 -2.58
N ASN A 360 -14.61 2.89 -1.52
CA ASN A 360 -13.98 3.32 -0.28
C ASN A 360 -12.65 2.60 -0.14
N ASN A 361 -11.55 3.34 -0.31
CA ASN A 361 -10.22 2.80 -0.08
C ASN A 361 -9.81 3.12 1.35
N PHE A 362 -9.88 2.12 2.22
CA PHE A 362 -9.42 2.20 3.59
C PHE A 362 -7.96 1.78 3.71
N GLU A 363 -7.19 2.51 4.50
CA GLU A 363 -5.83 2.15 4.86
C GLU A 363 -5.71 2.23 6.38
N VAL A 364 -5.61 1.08 7.04
CA VAL A 364 -5.20 1.01 8.45
C VAL A 364 -3.69 1.03 8.50
N VAL A 365 -3.13 2.04 9.15
CA VAL A 365 -1.69 2.19 9.37
C VAL A 365 -1.38 1.97 10.85
N LEU A 366 -0.71 0.86 11.17
CA LEU A 366 -0.22 0.61 12.52
C LEU A 366 1.21 1.12 12.65
N TYR A 367 1.47 1.91 13.69
CA TYR A 367 2.77 2.44 14.04
C TYR A 367 3.27 1.72 15.27
N GLY A 368 4.37 0.99 15.12
CA GLY A 368 5.01 0.35 16.25
C GLY A 368 5.96 1.31 16.98
N PRO A 369 6.24 1.06 18.27
CA PRO A 369 7.22 1.79 19.06
C PRO A 369 8.66 1.55 18.56
N GLN A 370 8.79 0.74 17.49
CA GLN A 370 10.01 0.55 16.74
C GLN A 370 9.95 1.12 15.32
N GLY A 371 9.17 2.18 15.07
CA GLY A 371 9.08 2.84 13.77
C GLY A 371 8.58 1.91 12.66
N GLN A 372 8.05 0.73 13.02
CA GLN A 372 7.44 -0.16 12.06
C GLN A 372 6.14 0.45 11.59
N ILE A 373 5.92 0.39 10.29
CA ILE A 373 4.66 0.82 9.69
C ILE A 373 4.04 -0.42 9.07
N GLN A 374 2.90 -0.86 9.59
CA GLN A 374 2.06 -1.84 8.93
C GLN A 374 0.95 -1.13 8.20
N ARG A 375 0.75 -1.46 6.93
CA ARG A 375 -0.39 -0.98 6.16
C ARG A 375 -1.28 -2.17 5.83
N ARG A 376 -2.55 -2.05 6.19
CA ARG A 376 -3.62 -2.91 5.69
C ARG A 376 -4.50 -2.04 4.82
N VAL A 377 -4.46 -2.29 3.51
CA VAL A 377 -5.35 -1.61 2.56
C VAL A 377 -6.53 -2.52 2.30
N GLU A 378 -7.73 -1.98 2.42
CA GLU A 378 -8.98 -2.68 2.14
C GLU A 378 -9.85 -1.76 1.27
N SER A 379 -10.21 -2.22 0.08
CA SER A 379 -11.12 -1.50 -0.80
C SER A 379 -12.50 -2.13 -0.70
N VAL A 380 -13.49 -1.32 -0.34
CA VAL A 380 -14.89 -1.76 -0.24
C VAL A 380 -15.74 -0.89 -1.14
N ASN A 381 -16.55 -1.52 -2.00
CA ASN A 381 -17.32 -0.83 -3.03
C ASN A 381 -18.82 -0.85 -2.70
N VAL A 382 -19.26 0.16 -1.96
CA VAL A 382 -20.67 0.28 -1.56
C VAL A 382 -21.53 0.63 -2.77
N GLY A 383 -22.51 -0.23 -3.05
CA GLY A 383 -23.45 -0.07 -4.17
C GLY A 383 -23.30 -1.11 -5.28
N GLN A 384 -22.22 -1.93 -5.25
CA GLN A 384 -22.03 -3.08 -6.14
C GLN A 384 -22.03 -4.43 -5.40
N ASP A 385 -21.98 -4.43 -4.07
CA ASP A 385 -21.87 -5.63 -3.23
C ASP A 385 -23.22 -6.31 -2.90
N ASN A 386 -24.17 -6.31 -3.84
CA ASN A 386 -25.36 -7.16 -3.70
C ASN A 386 -24.97 -8.62 -3.90
N VAL A 387 -25.69 -9.54 -3.24
CA VAL A 387 -25.55 -10.97 -3.53
C VAL A 387 -25.83 -11.17 -5.03
N PRO A 388 -24.92 -11.80 -5.79
CA PRO A 388 -25.11 -11.94 -7.23
C PRO A 388 -26.41 -12.68 -7.59
N PRO A 389 -27.05 -12.38 -8.72
CA PRO A 389 -28.32 -13.01 -9.12
C PRO A 389 -28.25 -14.54 -9.10
N GLY A 390 -29.23 -15.19 -8.49
CA GLY A 390 -29.29 -16.65 -8.37
C GLY A 390 -28.27 -17.25 -7.39
N THR A 391 -27.48 -16.43 -6.72
CA THR A 391 -26.51 -16.89 -5.71
C THR A 391 -27.15 -16.90 -4.33
N PHE A 392 -26.88 -17.97 -3.57
CA PHE A 392 -27.32 -18.15 -2.20
C PHE A 392 -26.12 -18.15 -1.27
N TRP A 393 -26.08 -17.20 -0.33
CA TRP A 393 -25.08 -17.14 0.73
C TRP A 393 -25.70 -17.53 2.07
N TYR A 394 -24.92 -18.18 2.93
CA TYR A 394 -25.32 -18.49 4.29
C TYR A 394 -24.16 -18.34 5.26
N TRP A 395 -24.51 -18.09 6.50
CA TRP A 395 -23.63 -18.15 7.65
C TRP A 395 -24.34 -18.92 8.76
N ALA A 396 -23.64 -19.85 9.42
CA ALA A 396 -24.20 -20.54 10.57
C ALA A 396 -23.11 -20.75 11.62
N GLY A 397 -23.42 -20.45 12.88
CA GLY A 397 -22.43 -20.55 13.94
C GLY A 397 -23.01 -20.50 15.35
N ILE A 398 -22.19 -21.00 16.27
CA ILE A 398 -22.43 -20.98 17.72
C ILE A 398 -21.14 -20.48 18.36
N ARG A 399 -21.19 -19.43 19.17
CA ARG A 399 -19.98 -18.89 19.82
C ARG A 399 -20.31 -18.21 21.14
N GLN A 400 -19.33 -18.10 22.02
CA GLN A 400 -19.41 -17.27 23.22
C GLN A 400 -18.64 -15.97 22.96
N PRO A 401 -19.32 -14.83 22.69
CA PRO A 401 -18.64 -13.60 22.29
C PRO A 401 -17.73 -13.06 23.41
N ASN A 402 -16.68 -12.34 23.02
CA ASN A 402 -15.68 -11.74 23.92
C ASN A 402 -14.96 -12.73 24.85
N THR A 403 -15.05 -14.03 24.57
CA THR A 403 -14.40 -15.07 25.37
C THR A 403 -13.37 -15.80 24.51
N PRO A 404 -12.06 -15.68 24.82
CA PRO A 404 -11.03 -16.43 24.10
C PRO A 404 -11.15 -17.93 24.38
N LEU A 405 -10.50 -18.77 23.56
CA LEU A 405 -10.52 -20.22 23.79
C LEU A 405 -10.08 -20.59 25.21
N LEU A 406 -8.97 -20.02 25.71
CA LEU A 406 -8.53 -20.10 27.10
C LEU A 406 -8.19 -18.72 27.66
N ALA A 407 -8.69 -18.41 28.85
CA ALA A 407 -8.30 -17.24 29.64
C ALA A 407 -7.88 -17.68 31.03
N PHE A 408 -6.72 -17.21 31.49
CA PHE A 408 -6.14 -17.54 32.80
C PHE A 408 -6.09 -16.34 33.75
N ARG A 409 -6.41 -15.14 33.24
CA ARG A 409 -6.60 -13.93 34.04
C ARG A 409 -8.05 -13.85 34.49
N GLU A 410 -8.29 -13.77 35.80
CA GLU A 410 -9.57 -13.29 36.31
C GLU A 410 -9.73 -11.85 35.82
N SER A 411 -10.75 -11.57 35.02
CA SER A 411 -11.01 -10.22 34.54
C SER A 411 -11.52 -9.37 35.71
N LYS A 412 -10.60 -8.86 36.54
CA LYS A 412 -10.91 -7.72 37.40
C LYS A 412 -10.91 -6.48 36.51
N PHE A 413 -11.98 -6.31 35.74
CA PHE A 413 -12.32 -5.02 35.13
C PHE A 413 -12.84 -4.12 36.26
N GLN A 414 -11.93 -3.66 37.13
CA GLN A 414 -12.20 -2.53 38.02
C GLN A 414 -11.44 -1.33 37.47
N SER A 415 -12.06 -0.65 36.52
CA SER A 415 -11.76 0.76 36.27
C SER A 415 -12.63 1.55 37.26
N GLU A 416 -12.01 2.32 38.16
CA GLU A 416 -12.69 3.32 39.00
C GLU A 416 -13.22 4.52 38.19
N THR A 417 -13.03 4.52 36.87
CA THR A 417 -13.74 5.41 35.96
C THR A 417 -15.01 4.70 35.48
N GLU A 418 -16.18 5.24 35.83
CA GLU A 418 -17.53 4.82 35.41
C GLU A 418 -17.74 4.91 33.87
N LEU A 419 -16.97 4.14 33.12
CA LEU A 419 -17.30 3.70 31.79
C LEU A 419 -17.64 2.22 31.97
N ILE A 420 -18.94 1.91 32.03
CA ILE A 420 -19.44 0.54 31.92
C ILE A 420 -18.97 0.07 30.55
N ASP A 421 -17.83 -0.61 30.51
CA ASP A 421 -17.38 -1.27 29.31
C ASP A 421 -18.36 -2.43 29.08
N SER A 422 -19.23 -2.31 28.08
CA SER A 422 -20.25 -3.31 27.68
C SER A 422 -19.64 -4.61 27.13
N ARG A 423 -18.38 -4.89 27.50
CA ARG A 423 -17.47 -5.89 26.97
C ARG A 423 -17.18 -7.02 27.96
N GLU A 424 -17.96 -7.14 29.04
CA GLU A 424 -17.87 -8.33 29.89
C GLU A 424 -18.02 -9.61 29.05
N PRO A 425 -17.24 -10.67 29.33
CA PRO A 425 -17.39 -11.95 28.66
C PRO A 425 -18.85 -12.42 28.80
N SER A 426 -19.50 -12.70 27.67
CA SER A 426 -20.89 -13.18 27.72
C SER A 426 -20.95 -14.51 28.47
N LYS A 427 -21.88 -14.66 29.41
CA LYS A 427 -22.00 -15.88 30.23
C LYS A 427 -22.48 -17.08 29.40
N ALA A 428 -23.28 -16.86 28.36
CA ALA A 428 -23.83 -17.91 27.49
C ALA A 428 -23.40 -17.78 26.00
N PRO A 429 -23.41 -18.89 25.23
CA PRO A 429 -23.11 -18.85 23.80
C PRO A 429 -24.26 -18.28 22.97
N ASP A 430 -23.99 -17.36 22.05
CA ASP A 430 -24.93 -16.98 20.99
C ASP A 430 -24.96 -18.03 19.86
N VAL A 431 -26.13 -18.18 19.25
CA VAL A 431 -26.37 -19.06 18.10
C VAL A 431 -26.98 -18.21 17.02
N ALA A 432 -26.47 -18.29 15.80
CA ALA A 432 -27.08 -17.61 14.67
C ALA A 432 -27.01 -18.41 13.37
N VAL A 433 -28.02 -18.18 12.52
CA VAL A 433 -28.09 -18.70 11.16
C VAL A 433 -28.61 -17.58 10.27
N GLU A 434 -27.83 -17.21 9.27
CA GLU A 434 -28.18 -16.24 8.25
C GLU A 434 -28.24 -16.91 6.88
N ALA A 435 -29.21 -16.49 6.07
CA ALA A 435 -29.35 -16.86 4.67
C ALA A 435 -29.63 -15.59 3.85
N ARG A 436 -28.90 -15.40 2.75
CA ARG A 436 -29.08 -14.30 1.80
C ARG A 436 -29.20 -14.83 0.38
N TYR A 437 -30.06 -14.23 -0.42
CA TYR A 437 -30.32 -14.64 -1.79
C TYR A 437 -30.34 -13.44 -2.74
N GLY A 438 -29.58 -13.53 -3.84
CA GLY A 438 -29.59 -12.55 -4.91
C GLY A 438 -30.78 -12.76 -5.84
N VAL A 439 -31.82 -11.94 -5.71
CA VAL A 439 -33.03 -12.01 -6.55
C VAL A 439 -32.75 -11.42 -7.94
N SER A 440 -31.99 -10.33 -8.01
CA SER A 440 -31.54 -9.70 -9.25
C SER A 440 -30.25 -8.93 -9.00
N GLU A 441 -29.66 -8.31 -10.03
CA GLU A 441 -28.45 -7.48 -9.86
C GLU A 441 -28.68 -6.31 -8.88
N ARG A 442 -29.95 -5.92 -8.72
CA ARG A 442 -30.36 -4.80 -7.89
C ARG A 442 -30.99 -5.18 -6.57
N LEU A 443 -31.43 -6.43 -6.38
CA LEU A 443 -32.21 -6.83 -5.21
C LEU A 443 -31.63 -8.10 -4.60
N SER A 444 -31.30 -8.03 -3.32
CA SER A 444 -31.03 -9.21 -2.50
C SER A 444 -31.90 -9.20 -1.24
N VAL A 445 -32.27 -10.39 -0.79
CA VAL A 445 -33.07 -10.58 0.43
C VAL A 445 -32.31 -11.43 1.42
N GLY A 446 -32.46 -11.15 2.70
CA GLY A 446 -31.81 -11.85 3.80
C GLY A 446 -32.79 -12.27 4.88
N ALA A 447 -32.45 -13.33 5.59
CA ALA A 447 -33.12 -13.76 6.80
C ALA A 447 -32.07 -14.21 7.83
N LEU A 448 -32.21 -13.75 9.07
CA LEU A 448 -31.35 -14.09 10.19
C LEU A 448 -32.21 -14.63 11.33
N ILE A 449 -31.78 -15.73 11.92
CA ILE A 449 -32.29 -16.23 13.20
C ILE A 449 -31.15 -16.16 14.19
N ARG A 450 -31.33 -15.47 15.31
CA ARG A 450 -30.29 -15.32 16.34
C ARG A 450 -30.87 -15.57 17.73
N SER A 451 -30.10 -16.25 18.56
CA SER A 451 -30.38 -16.49 19.97
C SER A 451 -29.17 -16.06 20.78
N LEU A 452 -29.33 -15.08 21.66
CA LEU A 452 -28.25 -14.50 22.45
C LEU A 452 -28.72 -14.20 23.88
N GLU A 453 -27.78 -13.80 24.74
CA GLU A 453 -28.07 -13.28 26.06
C GLU A 453 -28.10 -11.75 26.04
N VAL A 454 -29.17 -11.16 26.55
CA VAL A 454 -29.36 -9.71 26.67
C VAL A 454 -29.86 -9.43 28.08
N GLN A 455 -29.15 -8.60 28.86
CA GLN A 455 -29.51 -8.28 30.25
C GLN A 455 -29.75 -9.54 31.12
N ASP A 456 -28.82 -10.50 31.07
CA ASP A 456 -28.89 -11.82 31.74
C ASP A 456 -30.10 -12.71 31.34
N GLU A 457 -30.88 -12.32 30.32
CA GLU A 457 -31.98 -13.13 29.77
C GLU A 457 -31.65 -13.70 28.38
N ARG A 458 -32.06 -14.95 28.13
CA ARG A 458 -31.97 -15.56 26.80
C ARG A 458 -33.06 -14.98 25.89
N LEU A 459 -32.64 -14.27 24.84
CA LEU A 459 -33.54 -13.73 23.82
C LEU A 459 -33.25 -14.39 22.48
N SER A 460 -34.30 -14.83 21.79
CA SER A 460 -34.19 -15.24 20.39
C SER A 460 -35.05 -14.34 19.52
N TYR A 461 -34.56 -14.00 18.34
CA TYR A 461 -35.31 -13.19 17.39
C TYR A 461 -35.04 -13.64 15.95
N VAL A 462 -35.99 -13.31 15.09
CA VAL A 462 -35.89 -13.48 13.64
C VAL A 462 -35.86 -12.10 13.01
N GLU A 463 -35.01 -11.93 12.02
CA GLU A 463 -34.78 -10.71 11.26
C GLU A 463 -34.91 -11.03 9.76
N GLY A 464 -35.57 -10.15 9.01
CA GLY A 464 -35.63 -10.21 7.55
C GLY A 464 -35.14 -8.90 6.97
N SER A 465 -34.24 -8.97 5.99
CA SER A 465 -33.62 -7.80 5.35
C SER A 465 -33.85 -7.79 3.84
N PHE A 466 -33.98 -6.60 3.27
CA PHE A 466 -34.17 -6.36 1.86
C PHE A 466 -33.21 -5.26 1.43
N ARG A 467 -32.24 -5.59 0.59
CA ARG A 467 -31.27 -4.64 0.06
C ARG A 467 -31.53 -4.40 -1.42
N TYR A 468 -31.65 -3.13 -1.79
CA TYR A 468 -31.95 -2.71 -3.16
C TYR A 468 -30.98 -1.62 -3.65
N SER A 469 -30.46 -1.74 -4.86
CA SER A 469 -29.61 -0.74 -5.52
C SER A 469 -30.32 -0.09 -6.71
N ILE A 470 -30.32 1.26 -6.76
CA ILE A 470 -30.91 2.05 -7.84
C ILE A 470 -30.02 3.24 -8.22
N GLY A 471 -29.48 3.20 -9.43
CA GLY A 471 -28.62 4.27 -9.93
C GLY A 471 -27.38 4.48 -9.06
N ARG A 472 -27.33 5.61 -8.34
CA ARG A 472 -26.24 5.95 -7.39
C ARG A 472 -26.68 5.87 -5.92
N ALA A 473 -27.73 5.08 -5.65
CA ALA A 473 -28.28 4.88 -4.33
C ALA A 473 -28.37 3.38 -3.99
N LEU A 474 -28.09 3.06 -2.74
CA LEU A 474 -28.29 1.76 -2.12
C LEU A 474 -29.25 1.97 -0.95
N GLY A 475 -30.25 1.11 -0.82
CA GLY A 475 -31.27 1.13 0.24
C GLY A 475 -31.36 -0.24 0.92
N GLU A 476 -31.56 -0.26 2.22
CA GLU A 476 -31.79 -1.51 2.98
C GLU A 476 -32.91 -1.30 4.00
N LEU A 477 -33.81 -2.29 4.05
CA LEU A 477 -34.93 -2.34 4.99
C LEU A 477 -34.80 -3.63 5.78
N ALA A 478 -34.87 -3.54 7.10
CA ALA A 478 -34.84 -4.69 7.98
C ALA A 478 -36.01 -4.65 8.96
N ILE A 479 -36.56 -5.82 9.28
CA ILE A 479 -37.59 -6.03 10.28
C ILE A 479 -37.19 -7.17 11.18
N ALA A 480 -37.41 -7.04 12.49
CA ALA A 480 -37.15 -8.10 13.44
C ALA A 480 -38.31 -8.31 14.41
N ARG A 481 -38.44 -9.55 14.89
CA ARG A 481 -39.37 -9.93 15.95
C ARG A 481 -38.72 -10.92 16.90
N ASP A 482 -38.80 -10.64 18.19
CA ASP A 482 -38.27 -11.49 19.24
C ASP A 482 -39.32 -12.45 19.86
N THR A 483 -38.84 -13.43 20.62
CA THR A 483 -39.67 -14.43 21.31
C THR A 483 -40.55 -13.86 22.42
N ARG A 484 -40.28 -12.65 22.91
CA ARG A 484 -41.11 -11.94 23.90
C ARG A 484 -42.19 -11.07 23.24
N GLY A 485 -42.22 -11.03 21.90
CA GLY A 485 -43.18 -10.26 21.12
C GLY A 485 -42.71 -8.86 20.77
N GLY A 486 -41.48 -8.48 21.14
CA GLY A 486 -40.87 -7.22 20.74
C GLY A 486 -40.61 -7.18 19.23
N THR A 487 -40.74 -5.99 18.64
CA THR A 487 -40.53 -5.79 17.20
C THR A 487 -39.60 -4.63 16.94
N ALA A 488 -38.79 -4.72 15.88
CA ALA A 488 -37.96 -3.63 15.42
C ALA A 488 -38.04 -3.46 13.90
N PHE A 489 -37.87 -2.23 13.43
CA PHE A 489 -37.82 -1.84 12.03
C PHE A 489 -36.64 -0.92 11.82
N ARG A 490 -35.83 -1.17 10.79
CA ARG A 490 -34.72 -0.32 10.38
C ARG A 490 -34.81 -0.04 8.89
N ALA A 491 -34.56 1.21 8.51
CA ALA A 491 -34.45 1.63 7.12
C ALA A 491 -33.20 2.49 6.96
N GLN A 492 -32.40 2.19 5.95
CA GLN A 492 -31.16 2.90 5.67
C GLN A 492 -30.95 3.13 4.18
N VAL A 493 -30.31 4.23 3.84
CA VAL A 493 -30.00 4.64 2.46
C VAL A 493 -28.62 5.26 2.41
N ALA A 494 -27.81 4.85 1.43
CA ALA A 494 -26.53 5.46 1.09
C ALA A 494 -26.57 5.90 -0.37
N THR A 495 -26.27 7.16 -0.65
CA THR A 495 -26.40 7.73 -2.00
C THR A 495 -25.39 8.84 -2.26
N LYS A 496 -25.24 9.20 -3.54
CA LYS A 496 -24.41 10.32 -3.97
C LYS A 496 -25.22 11.33 -4.79
N VAL A 497 -25.56 12.45 -4.17
CA VAL A 497 -26.29 13.56 -4.79
C VAL A 497 -25.31 14.66 -5.19
N GLY A 498 -25.06 14.77 -6.50
CA GLY A 498 -24.03 15.68 -7.03
C GLY A 498 -22.63 15.31 -6.53
N ARG A 499 -22.03 16.20 -5.72
CA ARG A 499 -20.73 15.98 -5.04
C ARG A 499 -20.87 15.46 -3.61
N VAL A 500 -22.07 15.47 -3.05
CA VAL A 500 -22.34 15.12 -1.65
C VAL A 500 -22.62 13.63 -1.55
N ASN A 501 -21.87 12.91 -0.72
CA ASN A 501 -22.25 11.58 -0.27
C ASN A 501 -23.16 11.74 0.94
N LEU A 502 -24.29 11.03 0.94
CA LEU A 502 -25.28 11.06 2.00
C LEU A 502 -25.59 9.64 2.45
N ASN A 503 -25.67 9.45 3.75
CA ASN A 503 -26.09 8.23 4.40
C ASN A 503 -27.12 8.60 5.47
N ALA A 504 -28.25 7.93 5.47
CA ALA A 504 -29.28 8.12 6.48
C ALA A 504 -29.79 6.77 6.93
N ALA A 505 -30.00 6.62 8.23
CA ALA A 505 -30.59 5.43 8.82
C ALA A 505 -31.61 5.82 9.89
N THR A 506 -32.69 5.07 9.99
CA THR A 506 -33.66 5.19 11.05
C THR A 506 -34.02 3.82 11.57
N GLN A 507 -34.14 3.70 12.89
CA GLN A 507 -34.57 2.50 13.58
C GLN A 507 -35.69 2.85 14.56
N PHE A 508 -36.68 1.98 14.64
CA PHE A 508 -37.72 2.02 15.66
C PHE A 508 -37.89 0.63 16.25
N SER A 509 -38.03 0.57 17.57
CA SER A 509 -38.18 -0.65 18.35
C SER A 509 -39.34 -0.49 19.32
N GLN A 510 -40.15 -1.53 19.43
CA GLN A 510 -41.22 -1.65 20.42
C GLN A 510 -40.93 -2.88 21.26
N GLN A 511 -40.51 -2.67 22.51
CA GLN A 511 -40.17 -3.74 23.49
C GLN A 511 -39.08 -4.73 23.01
N PHE A 512 -38.39 -4.41 21.91
CA PHE A 512 -37.29 -5.20 21.36
C PHE A 512 -35.98 -4.81 22.04
N ILE A 513 -35.48 -5.65 22.94
CA ILE A 513 -34.30 -5.33 23.75
C ILE A 513 -32.98 -5.75 23.13
N ALA A 514 -33.00 -6.54 22.06
CA ALA A 514 -31.77 -7.02 21.41
C ALA A 514 -30.97 -5.89 20.75
N SER A 515 -31.62 -4.75 20.49
CA SER A 515 -30.96 -3.56 20.01
C SER A 515 -30.60 -2.67 21.17
N THR A 516 -29.30 -2.56 21.42
CA THR A 516 -28.74 -1.76 22.50
C THR A 516 -27.77 -0.73 21.94
N ASP A 517 -27.60 0.37 22.66
CA ASP A 517 -26.53 1.32 22.39
C ASP A 517 -25.19 0.86 23.02
N GLU A 518 -24.19 1.75 23.01
CA GLU A 518 -22.86 1.48 23.56
C GLU A 518 -22.88 1.24 25.09
N SER A 519 -23.87 1.78 25.79
CA SER A 519 -24.07 1.58 27.23
C SER A 519 -24.75 0.25 27.58
N GLY A 520 -25.19 -0.51 26.57
CA GLY A 520 -25.98 -1.74 26.77
C GLY A 520 -27.46 -1.46 27.03
N THR A 521 -27.93 -0.22 26.86
CA THR A 521 -29.32 0.16 27.07
C THR A 521 -30.14 -0.04 25.81
N ALA A 522 -31.32 -0.65 25.94
CA ALA A 522 -32.15 -0.97 24.81
C ALA A 522 -32.68 0.29 24.09
N ILE A 523 -32.53 0.33 22.77
CA ILE A 523 -32.91 1.44 21.90
C ILE A 523 -34.39 1.34 21.56
N LYS A 524 -35.13 2.43 21.75
CA LYS A 524 -36.51 2.63 21.31
C LYS A 524 -36.58 3.24 19.92
N ALA A 525 -35.78 4.27 19.67
CA ALA A 525 -35.66 4.89 18.35
C ALA A 525 -34.24 5.41 18.14
N GLU A 526 -33.75 5.31 16.92
CA GLU A 526 -32.45 5.85 16.55
C GLU A 526 -32.53 6.47 15.16
N HIS A 527 -31.99 7.67 15.00
CA HIS A 527 -31.92 8.37 13.73
C HIS A 527 -30.49 8.80 13.48
N ARG A 528 -29.95 8.45 12.31
CA ARG A 528 -28.60 8.82 11.89
C ARG A 528 -28.65 9.53 10.55
N LEU A 529 -27.90 10.61 10.42
CA LEU A 529 -27.67 11.31 9.17
C LEU A 529 -26.18 11.64 9.08
N GLY A 530 -25.50 11.08 8.08
CA GLY A 530 -24.15 11.43 7.70
C GLY A 530 -24.13 12.15 6.35
N ALA A 531 -23.15 13.04 6.21
CA ALA A 531 -22.90 13.73 4.96
C ALA A 531 -21.39 13.95 4.78
N SER A 532 -20.89 13.73 3.56
CA SER A 532 -19.51 14.04 3.18
C SER A 532 -19.46 14.82 1.88
N VAL A 533 -18.79 15.97 1.92
CA VAL A 533 -18.68 16.94 0.83
C VAL A 533 -17.21 17.22 0.53
N PRO A 534 -16.71 16.94 -0.68
CA PRO A 534 -15.38 17.35 -1.11
C PRO A 534 -15.42 18.84 -1.51
N ILE A 535 -15.13 19.74 -0.57
CA ILE A 535 -15.05 21.18 -0.84
C ILE A 535 -13.74 21.45 -1.58
N LYS A 536 -13.78 22.26 -2.65
CA LYS A 536 -12.58 22.69 -3.39
C LYS A 536 -12.44 24.20 -3.28
N LEU A 537 -11.31 24.68 -2.77
CA LEU A 537 -10.97 26.09 -2.70
C LEU A 537 -9.66 26.32 -3.48
N GLY A 538 -9.79 26.78 -4.73
CA GLY A 538 -8.66 26.86 -5.65
C GLY A 538 -8.09 25.47 -5.98
N GLN A 539 -6.81 25.24 -5.70
CA GLN A 539 -6.14 23.94 -5.87
C GLN A 539 -6.19 23.06 -4.62
N VAL A 540 -6.68 23.58 -3.48
CA VAL A 540 -6.74 22.83 -2.21
C VAL A 540 -8.08 22.12 -2.09
N ALA A 541 -8.05 20.81 -1.86
CA ALA A 541 -9.23 20.00 -1.57
C ALA A 541 -9.39 19.86 -0.05
N MET A 542 -10.57 20.21 0.46
CA MET A 542 -10.92 20.18 1.87
C MET A 542 -12.21 19.36 2.07
N PRO A 543 -12.15 18.03 2.12
CA PRO A 543 -13.32 17.24 2.45
C PRO A 543 -13.84 17.59 3.85
N LEU A 544 -15.12 17.96 3.90
CA LEU A 544 -15.91 18.15 5.11
C LEU A 544 -16.83 16.93 5.26
N SER A 545 -16.79 16.27 6.40
CA SER A 545 -17.77 15.25 6.78
C SER A 545 -18.43 15.61 8.10
N GLY A 546 -19.66 15.16 8.31
CA GLY A 546 -20.29 15.22 9.61
C GLY A 546 -21.40 14.21 9.73
N ASP A 547 -21.63 13.75 10.94
CA ASP A 547 -22.71 12.83 11.28
C ASP A 547 -23.47 13.31 12.51
N VAL A 548 -24.76 13.02 12.52
CA VAL A 548 -25.68 13.33 13.61
C VAL A 548 -26.43 12.05 13.95
N ARG A 549 -26.45 11.70 15.23
CA ARG A 549 -27.14 10.55 15.79
C ARG A 549 -28.05 11.02 16.92
N LEU A 550 -29.34 10.73 16.81
CA LEU A 550 -30.31 10.94 17.87
C LEU A 550 -30.82 9.57 18.34
N VAL A 551 -30.60 9.25 19.61
CA VAL A 551 -31.05 8.00 20.22
C VAL A 551 -32.08 8.28 21.32
N GLU A 552 -33.16 7.51 21.30
CA GLU A 552 -34.14 7.43 22.38
C GLU A 552 -34.12 5.99 22.89
N ARG A 553 -33.92 5.83 24.19
CA ARG A 553 -33.80 4.55 24.89
C ARG A 553 -35.17 4.10 25.43
N LEU A 554 -35.34 2.80 25.68
CA LEU A 554 -36.58 2.25 26.25
C LEU A 554 -36.82 2.70 27.70
N ASP A 555 -35.78 3.07 28.43
CA ASP A 555 -35.86 3.67 29.78
C ASP A 555 -36.26 5.17 29.75
N GLY A 556 -36.42 5.75 28.55
CA GLY A 556 -36.80 7.14 28.35
C GLY A 556 -35.64 8.13 28.25
N GLY A 557 -34.39 7.67 28.34
CA GLY A 557 -33.21 8.47 28.04
C GLY A 557 -33.20 8.95 26.58
N LYS A 558 -32.74 10.18 26.35
CA LYS A 558 -32.63 10.73 25.00
C LYS A 558 -31.33 11.51 24.84
N GLU A 559 -30.56 11.16 23.83
CA GLU A 559 -29.22 11.67 23.60
C GLU A 559 -29.03 12.04 22.12
N LEU A 560 -28.32 13.16 21.91
CA LEU A 560 -27.92 13.65 20.61
C LEU A 560 -26.39 13.67 20.55
N ASP A 561 -25.83 12.85 19.67
CA ASP A 561 -24.43 12.93 19.26
C ASP A 561 -24.34 13.65 17.91
N ALA A 562 -23.35 14.52 17.75
CA ALA A 562 -23.00 15.09 16.47
C ALA A 562 -21.49 15.23 16.36
N ALA A 563 -20.93 14.90 15.21
CA ALA A 563 -19.53 15.14 14.91
C ALA A 563 -19.38 15.86 13.57
N ALA A 564 -18.38 16.72 13.48
CA ALA A 564 -17.99 17.39 12.26
C ALA A 564 -16.47 17.34 12.11
N ARG A 565 -16.00 16.96 10.92
CA ARG A 565 -14.59 16.80 10.61
C ARG A 565 -14.24 17.51 9.30
N LEU A 566 -13.22 18.35 9.36
CA LEU A 566 -12.65 19.01 8.20
C LEU A 566 -11.21 18.53 8.04
N SER A 567 -10.89 17.96 6.89
CA SER A 567 -9.51 17.57 6.58
C SER A 567 -9.01 18.22 5.30
N THR A 568 -7.70 18.40 5.21
CA THR A 568 -7.05 19.01 4.05
C THR A 568 -5.63 18.50 3.91
N ARG A 569 -5.13 18.49 2.68
CA ARG A 569 -3.74 18.19 2.36
C ARG A 569 -3.10 19.41 1.71
N ILE A 570 -2.04 19.92 2.34
CA ILE A 570 -1.28 21.07 1.86
C ILE A 570 0.16 20.62 1.67
N GLY A 571 0.54 20.40 0.41
CA GLY A 571 1.86 19.87 0.05
C GLY A 571 2.09 18.47 0.64
N ARG A 572 3.09 18.35 1.53
CA ARG A 572 3.45 17.11 2.24
C ARG A 572 2.79 16.97 3.61
N PHE A 573 1.85 17.86 3.96
CA PHE A 573 1.16 17.86 5.24
C PHE A 573 -0.32 17.54 5.08
N ASN A 574 -0.83 16.69 5.98
CA ASN A 574 -2.22 16.39 6.21
C ASN A 574 -2.65 17.05 7.51
N LEU A 575 -3.77 17.77 7.47
CA LEU A 575 -4.36 18.44 8.61
C LEU A 575 -5.81 17.97 8.74
N ALA A 576 -6.26 17.68 9.94
CA ALA A 576 -7.64 17.35 10.23
C ALA A 576 -8.07 17.98 11.55
N GLY A 577 -9.17 18.74 11.52
CA GLY A 577 -9.85 19.23 12.70
C GLY A 577 -11.16 18.49 12.88
N GLU A 578 -11.50 18.17 14.13
CA GLU A 578 -12.74 17.49 14.49
C GLU A 578 -13.40 18.18 15.68
N THR A 579 -14.73 18.16 15.69
CA THR A 579 -15.54 18.63 16.80
C THR A 579 -16.64 17.62 17.05
N THR A 580 -16.72 17.12 18.27
CA THR A 580 -17.75 16.20 18.73
C THR A 580 -18.62 16.89 19.76
N VAL A 581 -19.91 16.60 19.71
CA VAL A 581 -20.94 17.17 20.59
C VAL A 581 -21.78 16.01 21.07
N ARG A 582 -21.88 15.85 22.39
CA ARG A 582 -22.82 14.94 23.03
C ARG A 582 -23.74 15.74 23.94
N ARG A 583 -25.05 15.62 23.71
CA ARG A 583 -26.07 16.32 24.49
C ARG A 583 -27.12 15.36 25.01
N GLN A 584 -27.30 15.38 26.32
CA GLN A 584 -28.37 14.66 26.97
C GLN A 584 -29.64 15.51 26.93
N LEU A 585 -30.60 15.15 26.09
CA LEU A 585 -31.85 15.87 25.90
C LEU A 585 -32.89 15.48 26.96
N ARG A 586 -32.80 14.26 27.48
CA ARG A 586 -33.60 13.77 28.60
C ARG A 586 -32.80 12.72 29.35
N GLN A 587 -32.69 12.89 30.67
CA GLN A 587 -32.03 11.95 31.54
C GLN A 587 -32.88 10.68 31.69
N GLY A 588 -32.27 9.51 31.49
CA GLY A 588 -32.83 8.22 31.87
C GLY A 588 -32.58 7.93 33.36
N ASP A 589 -33.04 6.78 33.84
CA ASP A 589 -32.96 6.43 35.27
C ASP A 589 -31.51 6.21 35.77
N ASN A 590 -30.50 6.07 34.87
CA ASN A 590 -29.14 5.62 35.19
C ASN A 590 -27.97 6.46 34.64
N GLU A 591 -28.18 7.67 34.09
CA GLU A 591 -27.06 8.45 33.49
C GLU A 591 -26.65 9.68 34.31
N ALA A 592 -25.35 9.77 34.66
CA ALA A 592 -24.75 10.87 35.42
C ALA A 592 -23.93 11.87 34.57
N LYS A 593 -23.83 11.70 33.25
CA LYS A 593 -22.94 12.52 32.40
C LYS A 593 -23.66 13.73 31.81
N GLY A 594 -23.05 14.90 31.94
CA GLY A 594 -23.57 16.16 31.39
C GLY A 594 -23.33 16.31 29.89
N ASN A 595 -23.69 17.48 29.34
CA ASN A 595 -23.35 17.81 27.96
C ASN A 595 -21.85 17.98 27.79
N GLU A 596 -21.32 17.45 26.69
CA GLU A 596 -19.90 17.47 26.35
C GLU A 596 -19.72 18.03 24.94
N VAL A 597 -18.73 18.91 24.78
CA VAL A 597 -18.27 19.38 23.48
C VAL A 597 -16.76 19.31 23.48
N ASP A 598 -16.20 18.52 22.60
CA ASP A 598 -14.76 18.38 22.45
C ASP A 598 -14.33 18.82 21.05
N ALA A 599 -13.12 19.35 20.98
CA ALA A 599 -12.48 19.70 19.72
C ALA A 599 -11.08 19.08 19.68
N SER A 600 -10.67 18.60 18.52
CA SER A 600 -9.32 18.07 18.30
C SER A 600 -8.74 18.55 16.98
N LEU A 601 -7.42 18.66 16.94
CA LEU A 601 -6.64 18.98 15.76
C LEU A 601 -5.53 17.94 15.63
N ILE A 602 -5.40 17.37 14.44
CA ILE A 602 -4.34 16.42 14.10
C ILE A 602 -3.61 16.96 12.88
N ALA A 603 -2.27 16.90 12.94
CA ALA A 603 -1.39 17.26 11.85
C ALA A 603 -0.36 16.16 11.63
N SER A 604 -0.11 15.78 10.38
CA SER A 604 0.99 14.90 10.03
C SER A 604 1.63 15.32 8.72
N GLY A 605 2.92 15.05 8.55
CA GLY A 605 3.60 15.40 7.31
C GLY A 605 5.10 15.17 7.37
N TYR A 606 5.82 15.72 6.40
CA TYR A 606 7.27 15.56 6.29
C TYR A 606 7.97 16.92 6.26
N VAL A 607 9.01 17.06 7.09
CA VAL A 607 9.99 18.15 7.03
C VAL A 607 11.34 17.53 6.67
N GLY A 608 11.82 17.78 5.45
CA GLY A 608 13.00 17.07 4.92
C GLY A 608 12.78 15.55 4.88
N ARG A 609 13.63 14.81 5.61
CA ARG A 609 13.55 13.34 5.77
C ARG A 609 12.83 12.90 7.05
N VAL A 610 12.37 13.84 7.88
CA VAL A 610 11.71 13.56 9.16
C VAL A 610 10.20 13.63 8.96
N ARG A 611 9.48 12.57 9.34
CA ARG A 611 8.02 12.61 9.44
C ARG A 611 7.64 13.20 10.78
N LEU A 612 6.80 14.22 10.78
CA LEU A 612 6.22 14.79 11.99
C LEU A 612 4.76 14.37 12.09
N ARG A 613 4.30 14.13 13.31
CA ARG A 613 2.92 13.86 13.68
C ARG A 613 2.64 14.65 14.94
N GLY A 614 1.49 15.31 15.03
CA GLY A 614 1.09 16.00 16.24
C GLY A 614 -0.42 16.09 16.37
N GLY A 615 -0.86 16.16 17.61
CA GLY A 615 -2.26 16.26 17.99
C GLY A 615 -2.44 17.27 19.11
N ALA A 616 -3.62 17.87 19.17
CA ALA A 616 -4.05 18.68 20.31
C ALA A 616 -5.56 18.51 20.52
N SER A 617 -6.00 18.46 21.78
CA SER A 617 -7.40 18.35 22.16
C SER A 617 -7.82 19.45 23.14
N TRP A 618 -9.09 19.82 23.09
CA TRP A 618 -9.73 20.79 23.96
C TRP A 618 -11.08 20.26 24.41
N LYS A 619 -11.35 20.39 25.71
CA LYS A 619 -12.69 20.31 26.28
C LYS A 619 -13.30 21.71 26.16
N VAL A 620 -14.47 21.82 25.55
CA VAL A 620 -15.18 23.10 25.31
C VAL A 620 -16.36 23.25 26.26
N GLU A 621 -17.08 22.17 26.52
CA GLU A 621 -18.17 22.07 27.51
C GLU A 621 -17.97 20.76 28.29
N PRO A 622 -18.11 20.74 29.64
CA PRO A 622 -18.60 21.82 30.51
C PRO A 622 -17.57 22.91 30.81
N GLU A 623 -16.28 22.62 30.69
CA GLU A 623 -15.20 23.58 30.95
C GLU A 623 -14.39 23.86 29.69
N ARG A 624 -14.14 25.13 29.39
CA ARG A 624 -13.29 25.55 28.27
C ARG A 624 -11.82 25.46 28.65
N ARG A 625 -11.22 24.29 28.48
CA ARG A 625 -9.81 24.05 28.78
C ARG A 625 -9.13 23.25 27.70
N PHE A 626 -7.85 23.56 27.52
CA PHE A 626 -6.95 22.70 26.77
C PHE A 626 -6.75 21.39 27.55
N ASP A 627 -6.77 20.26 26.85
CA ASP A 627 -6.78 18.92 27.45
C ASP A 627 -5.42 18.24 27.30
N SER A 628 -4.96 18.01 26.08
CA SER A 628 -3.62 17.49 25.81
C SER A 628 -3.04 17.95 24.47
N ALA A 629 -1.72 17.85 24.32
CA ALA A 629 -1.06 17.94 23.02
C ALA A 629 0.17 17.05 22.98
N GLU A 630 0.45 16.53 21.79
CA GLU A 630 1.59 15.66 21.53
C GLU A 630 2.20 15.98 20.17
N ILE A 631 3.52 15.82 20.08
CA ILE A 631 4.28 15.90 18.84
C ILE A 631 5.30 14.77 18.81
N ASN A 632 5.25 13.97 17.76
CA ASN A 632 6.16 12.87 17.46
C ASN A 632 6.93 13.15 16.17
N ALA A 633 8.22 12.83 16.17
CA ALA A 633 9.14 12.93 15.07
C ALA A 633 9.75 11.57 14.77
N TYR A 634 9.63 11.13 13.52
CA TYR A 634 10.16 9.86 13.02
C TYR A 634 11.23 10.12 11.97
N TRP A 635 12.42 9.58 12.18
CA TRP A 635 13.55 9.72 11.27
C TRP A 635 14.16 8.36 10.93
N SER A 636 14.27 8.08 9.63
CA SER A 636 14.95 6.88 9.14
C SER A 636 16.39 7.21 8.73
N ALA A 637 17.34 6.72 9.52
CA ALA A 637 18.78 6.90 9.28
C ALA A 637 19.34 5.92 8.22
N GLY A 638 18.49 5.05 7.66
CA GLY A 638 18.80 4.08 6.61
C GLY A 638 17.66 3.06 6.45
N GLU A 639 17.90 1.95 5.77
CA GLU A 639 16.89 0.88 5.61
C GLU A 639 16.67 0.06 6.90
N THR A 640 17.66 0.06 7.79
CA THR A 640 17.69 -0.81 8.98
C THR A 640 17.60 -0.07 10.31
N THR A 641 17.61 1.26 10.30
CA THR A 641 17.68 2.07 11.53
C THR A 641 16.66 3.18 11.49
N ASP A 642 15.83 3.23 12.54
CA ASP A 642 14.93 4.35 12.77
C ASP A 642 15.16 4.96 14.15
N LEU A 643 14.80 6.23 14.25
CA LEU A 643 14.76 6.99 15.49
C LEU A 643 13.39 7.65 15.60
N GLU A 644 12.80 7.57 16.79
CA GLU A 644 11.56 8.25 17.13
C GLU A 644 11.81 9.13 18.36
N ALA A 645 11.27 10.35 18.34
CA ALA A 645 11.27 11.25 19.48
C ALA A 645 9.89 11.88 19.64
N GLY A 646 9.36 11.86 20.85
CA GLY A 646 8.01 12.32 21.18
C GLY A 646 8.00 13.23 22.39
N ILE A 647 7.13 14.24 22.36
CA ILE A 647 6.83 15.07 23.52
C ILE A 647 5.31 15.17 23.64
N ALA A 648 4.78 14.85 24.82
CA ALA A 648 3.36 14.92 25.15
C ALA A 648 3.15 15.76 26.41
N TYR A 649 2.09 16.55 26.43
CA TYR A 649 1.68 17.35 27.57
C TYR A 649 0.20 17.08 27.88
N THR A 650 -0.09 16.75 29.15
CA THR A 650 -1.44 16.53 29.66
C THR A 650 -1.77 17.62 30.68
N ALA A 651 -2.85 18.37 30.44
CA ALA A 651 -3.12 19.61 31.14
C ALA A 651 -3.74 19.42 32.54
N ASP A 652 -4.52 18.36 32.73
CA ASP A 652 -5.17 18.03 34.01
C ASP A 652 -4.16 17.69 35.12
N THR A 653 -3.13 16.91 34.80
CA THR A 653 -2.03 16.56 35.70
C THR A 653 -0.84 17.49 35.55
N GLN A 654 -0.91 18.47 34.63
CA GLN A 654 0.20 19.36 34.24
C GLN A 654 1.49 18.59 33.91
N ARG A 655 1.36 17.41 33.32
CA ARG A 655 2.46 16.47 33.12
C ARG A 655 3.02 16.60 31.71
N LEU A 656 4.29 16.96 31.61
CA LEU A 656 5.06 16.93 30.37
C LEU A 656 5.88 15.64 30.32
N ARG A 657 5.78 14.88 29.24
CA ARG A 657 6.48 13.61 29.02
C ARG A 657 7.30 13.70 27.73
N GLY A 658 8.55 13.29 27.79
CA GLY A 658 9.43 13.13 26.64
C GLY A 658 9.82 11.67 26.45
N ARG A 659 9.76 11.19 25.21
CA ARG A 659 10.08 9.80 24.82
C ARG A 659 11.08 9.79 23.67
N MET A 660 12.00 8.83 23.68
CA MET A 660 12.93 8.57 22.59
C MET A 660 13.04 7.06 22.36
N SER A 661 12.90 6.61 21.11
CA SER A 661 13.03 5.20 20.74
C SER A 661 14.11 5.03 19.66
N TYR A 662 15.05 4.11 19.88
CA TYR A 662 16.07 3.70 18.91
C TYR A 662 15.79 2.30 18.40
N ILE A 663 15.82 2.15 17.08
CA ILE A 663 15.29 0.98 16.39
C ILE A 663 16.35 0.42 15.47
N ARG A 664 16.59 -0.88 15.59
CA ARG A 664 17.52 -1.59 14.71
C ARG A 664 16.89 -2.87 14.17
N ARG A 665 16.83 -2.97 12.85
CA ARG A 665 16.34 -4.15 12.11
C ARG A 665 17.52 -4.98 11.62
N PHE A 666 17.71 -6.13 12.23
CA PHE A 666 18.63 -7.16 11.77
C PHE A 666 17.88 -8.14 10.87
N ASP A 667 18.62 -8.97 10.12
CA ASP A 667 17.99 -10.02 9.31
C ASP A 667 17.18 -11.02 10.15
N ALA A 668 17.67 -11.33 11.35
CA ALA A 668 17.08 -12.28 12.28
C ALA A 668 15.93 -11.71 13.13
N MET A 669 15.97 -10.42 13.47
CA MET A 669 15.04 -9.81 14.43
C MET A 669 15.04 -8.28 14.32
N ALA A 670 13.98 -7.63 14.81
CA ALA A 670 13.94 -6.20 15.07
C ALA A 670 14.00 -5.92 16.58
N VAL A 671 14.80 -4.95 16.95
CA VAL A 671 15.02 -4.51 18.35
C VAL A 671 14.66 -3.03 18.46
N SER A 672 13.90 -2.67 19.50
CA SER A 672 13.73 -1.28 19.93
C SER A 672 14.12 -1.11 21.37
N ILE A 673 14.74 0.03 21.63
CA ILE A 673 15.07 0.51 22.96
C ILE A 673 14.38 1.86 23.10
N THR A 674 13.51 1.99 24.09
CA THR A 674 12.78 3.21 24.39
C THR A 674 13.21 3.73 25.76
N GLY A 675 13.41 5.04 25.85
CA GLY A 675 13.55 5.76 27.11
C GLY A 675 12.50 6.86 27.19
N GLU A 676 11.99 7.11 28.39
CA GLU A 676 10.96 8.10 28.68
C GLU A 676 11.26 8.80 30.01
N ALA A 677 10.98 10.10 30.08
CA ALA A 677 11.02 10.86 31.31
C ALA A 677 9.87 11.86 31.34
N ALA A 678 9.28 12.08 32.51
CA ALA A 678 8.22 13.07 32.68
C ALA A 678 8.50 14.06 33.82
N SER A 679 7.79 15.19 33.79
CA SER A 679 7.99 16.33 34.68
C SER A 679 7.61 16.08 36.14
N ASP A 680 6.89 15.00 36.41
CA ASP A 680 6.58 14.51 37.77
C ASP A 680 7.71 13.67 38.38
N GLY A 681 8.84 13.52 37.67
CA GLY A 681 9.98 12.74 38.11
C GLY A 681 9.91 11.26 37.75
N SER A 682 8.87 10.83 37.03
CA SER A 682 8.80 9.46 36.51
C SER A 682 9.76 9.26 35.33
N VAL A 683 10.37 8.08 35.29
CA VAL A 683 11.31 7.65 34.24
C VAL A 683 10.97 6.23 33.85
N ALA A 684 10.90 5.95 32.55
CA ALA A 684 10.72 4.60 32.05
C ALA A 684 11.79 4.23 31.03
N ALA A 685 12.13 2.96 30.98
CA ALA A 685 12.97 2.38 29.93
C ALA A 685 12.36 1.06 29.49
N GLY A 686 12.37 0.79 28.19
CA GLY A 686 11.78 -0.40 27.61
C GLY A 686 12.63 -0.98 26.48
N VAL A 687 12.54 -2.30 26.31
CA VAL A 687 13.08 -3.04 25.17
C VAL A 687 11.97 -3.87 24.56
N SER A 688 11.88 -3.85 23.24
CA SER A 688 10.95 -4.66 22.46
C SER A 688 11.70 -5.46 21.41
N LEU A 689 11.41 -6.75 21.30
CA LEU A 689 12.01 -7.69 20.37
C LEU A 689 10.92 -8.32 19.50
N ASN A 690 11.12 -8.32 18.19
CA ASN A 690 10.22 -8.92 17.22
C ASN A 690 10.98 -9.84 16.27
N PHE A 691 10.61 -11.11 16.20
CA PHE A 691 11.19 -12.07 15.27
C PHE A 691 10.22 -13.20 14.97
N ALA A 692 10.37 -13.84 13.83
CA ALA A 692 9.73 -15.10 13.51
C ALA A 692 10.76 -16.21 13.43
N MET A 693 10.33 -17.45 13.61
CA MET A 693 11.13 -18.62 13.29
C MET A 693 10.64 -19.21 11.97
N ASP A 694 11.51 -19.26 10.98
CA ASP A 694 11.30 -19.84 9.66
C ASP A 694 11.60 -21.35 9.67
N PRO A 695 10.59 -22.23 9.52
CA PRO A 695 10.81 -23.67 9.40
C PRO A 695 11.03 -24.15 7.95
N PHE A 696 10.87 -23.29 6.93
CA PHE A 696 10.72 -23.68 5.52
C PHE A 696 12.05 -23.88 4.78
N GLN A 697 13.17 -23.47 5.36
CA GLN A 697 14.52 -23.60 4.78
C GLN A 697 15.31 -24.82 5.31
N GLY A 698 14.64 -25.78 5.95
CA GLY A 698 15.24 -27.03 6.43
C GLY A 698 15.81 -26.99 7.85
N ASN A 699 15.96 -25.80 8.44
CA ASN A 699 16.28 -25.57 9.85
C ASN A 699 15.44 -24.41 10.37
N TRP A 700 15.15 -24.37 11.68
CA TRP A 700 14.51 -23.22 12.33
C TRP A 700 15.47 -22.04 12.35
N ARG A 701 15.19 -21.01 11.56
CA ARG A 701 16.02 -19.80 11.48
C ARG A 701 15.25 -18.57 11.92
N PRO A 702 15.80 -17.73 12.82
CA PRO A 702 15.15 -16.47 13.15
C PRO A 702 15.15 -15.56 11.91
N THR A 703 14.05 -14.86 11.68
CA THR A 703 13.87 -13.88 10.61
C THR A 703 13.02 -12.71 11.10
N ARG A 704 13.28 -11.51 10.57
CA ARG A 704 12.40 -10.35 10.78
C ARG A 704 11.09 -10.40 9.98
N GLN A 705 10.98 -11.31 9.00
CA GLN A 705 9.78 -11.45 8.17
C GLN A 705 8.62 -12.03 8.98
N ARG A 706 7.39 -11.65 8.64
CA ARG A 706 6.17 -12.23 9.21
C ARG A 706 5.78 -13.47 8.43
N LEU A 707 5.55 -14.54 9.15
CA LEU A 707 5.35 -15.87 8.60
C LEU A 707 4.02 -16.52 9.05
N ALA A 708 3.60 -16.32 10.29
CA ALA A 708 2.41 -16.95 10.86
C ALA A 708 1.11 -16.28 10.39
N THR A 709 1.09 -14.95 10.30
CA THR A 709 -0.15 -14.18 10.06
C THR A 709 -0.39 -13.82 8.60
N THR A 710 0.52 -14.21 7.70
CA THR A 710 0.49 -13.79 6.28
C THR A 710 0.67 -14.97 5.35
N GLY A 711 0.23 -14.80 4.10
CA GLY A 711 0.47 -15.76 3.04
C GLY A 711 1.94 -15.82 2.62
N LEU A 712 2.45 -17.02 2.36
CA LEU A 712 3.84 -17.27 2.00
C LEU A 712 3.97 -17.95 0.64
N VAL A 713 4.94 -17.50 -0.15
CA VAL A 713 5.35 -18.15 -1.40
C VAL A 713 6.83 -18.49 -1.31
N LYS A 714 7.15 -19.76 -1.50
CA LYS A 714 8.52 -20.24 -1.67
C LYS A 714 8.77 -20.44 -3.16
N ALA A 715 9.45 -19.50 -3.78
CA ALA A 715 9.80 -19.63 -5.19
C ALA A 715 11.10 -20.41 -5.33
N ARG A 716 11.12 -21.35 -6.28
CA ARG A 716 12.33 -22.06 -6.70
C ARG A 716 12.52 -21.84 -8.20
N VAL A 717 13.65 -21.24 -8.56
CA VAL A 717 14.03 -20.88 -9.92
C VAL A 717 15.22 -21.74 -10.35
N PHE A 718 15.11 -22.36 -11.50
CA PHE A 718 16.10 -23.30 -12.03
C PHE A 718 16.07 -23.30 -13.55
N GLU A 719 17.18 -23.69 -14.16
CA GLU A 719 17.28 -23.94 -15.60
C GLU A 719 16.72 -25.34 -15.89
N ASP A 720 15.56 -25.37 -16.54
CA ASP A 720 14.86 -26.58 -16.90
C ASP A 720 15.43 -27.10 -18.23
N LEU A 721 16.33 -28.07 -18.13
CA LEU A 721 17.12 -28.56 -19.26
C LEU A 721 16.34 -29.56 -20.11
N ASN A 722 15.30 -30.18 -19.55
CA ASN A 722 14.47 -31.17 -20.21
C ASN A 722 13.01 -30.71 -20.45
N GLU A 723 12.71 -29.46 -20.08
CA GLU A 723 11.42 -28.77 -20.25
C GLU A 723 10.24 -29.48 -19.56
N ASN A 724 10.49 -30.19 -18.47
CA ASN A 724 9.45 -30.94 -17.74
C ASN A 724 8.71 -30.07 -16.69
N GLY A 725 9.17 -28.84 -16.45
CA GLY A 725 8.60 -27.86 -15.52
C GLY A 725 8.83 -28.17 -14.05
N ARG A 726 9.71 -29.12 -13.70
CA ARG A 726 10.04 -29.54 -12.35
C ARG A 726 11.55 -29.62 -12.19
N ARG A 727 12.06 -29.13 -11.07
CA ARG A 727 13.49 -29.18 -10.83
C ARG A 727 14.00 -30.61 -10.65
N ASP A 728 14.88 -31.03 -11.55
CA ASP A 728 15.66 -32.25 -11.43
C ASP A 728 17.01 -32.01 -10.73
N LYS A 729 17.67 -33.10 -10.29
CA LYS A 729 18.92 -33.02 -9.51
C LYS A 729 20.08 -32.42 -10.31
N ASP A 730 20.10 -32.67 -11.61
CA ASP A 730 21.19 -32.28 -12.52
C ASP A 730 20.96 -30.87 -13.12
N GLU A 731 19.86 -30.21 -12.75
CA GLU A 731 19.49 -28.90 -13.26
C GLU A 731 20.10 -27.75 -12.44
N PRO A 732 20.73 -26.76 -13.12
CA PRO A 732 21.29 -25.59 -12.48
C PRO A 732 20.23 -24.78 -11.73
N ALA A 733 20.58 -24.33 -10.53
CA ALA A 733 19.78 -23.35 -9.82
C ALA A 733 20.06 -21.93 -10.33
N ALA A 734 19.03 -21.12 -10.53
CA ALA A 734 19.19 -19.73 -10.92
C ALA A 734 19.30 -18.85 -9.67
N ALA A 735 20.53 -18.50 -9.28
CA ALA A 735 20.81 -17.58 -8.18
C ALA A 735 20.70 -16.11 -8.62
N GLU A 736 20.53 -15.20 -7.66
CA GLU A 736 20.47 -13.73 -7.87
C GLU A 736 19.28 -13.27 -8.74
N ALA A 737 18.27 -14.11 -8.91
CA ALA A 737 17.07 -13.77 -9.67
C ALA A 737 15.96 -13.21 -8.76
N PHE A 738 15.34 -12.11 -9.17
CA PHE A 738 14.25 -11.48 -8.44
C PHE A 738 12.89 -12.02 -8.88
N VAL A 739 12.13 -12.54 -7.91
CA VAL A 739 10.77 -13.04 -8.10
C VAL A 739 9.76 -11.91 -7.90
N THR A 740 8.68 -11.92 -8.68
CA THR A 740 7.59 -10.94 -8.58
C THR A 740 6.33 -11.60 -8.04
N THR A 741 5.57 -10.88 -7.21
CA THR A 741 4.24 -11.26 -6.72
C THR A 741 3.27 -10.10 -7.00
N GLY A 742 2.50 -10.20 -8.07
CA GLY A 742 1.76 -9.07 -8.64
C GLY A 742 2.72 -7.96 -9.07
N LEU A 743 2.55 -6.75 -8.51
CA LEU A 743 3.43 -5.60 -8.78
C LEU A 743 4.61 -5.49 -7.80
N LYS A 744 4.69 -6.37 -6.79
CA LYS A 744 5.72 -6.32 -5.75
C LYS A 744 6.90 -7.21 -6.13
N LEU A 745 8.11 -6.68 -6.06
CA LEU A 745 9.36 -7.44 -6.18
C LEU A 745 9.70 -8.09 -4.82
N ALA A 746 10.27 -9.29 -4.83
CA ALA A 746 10.79 -9.91 -3.62
C ALA A 746 11.90 -9.07 -2.98
N ASP A 747 11.89 -8.96 -1.64
CA ASP A 747 12.89 -8.19 -0.89
C ASP A 747 14.33 -8.72 -1.07
N ARG A 748 14.46 -10.01 -1.39
CA ARG A 748 15.75 -10.68 -1.63
C ARG A 748 15.68 -11.53 -2.91
N PRO A 749 16.75 -11.52 -3.72
CA PRO A 749 16.83 -12.41 -4.87
C PRO A 749 16.98 -13.87 -4.42
N THR A 750 16.95 -14.80 -5.37
CA THR A 750 17.18 -16.22 -5.11
C THR A 750 18.58 -16.50 -4.57
N ASP A 751 18.66 -17.42 -3.60
CA ASP A 751 19.92 -17.88 -3.02
C ASP A 751 20.71 -18.78 -3.99
N LYS A 752 21.85 -19.31 -3.53
CA LYS A 752 22.68 -20.25 -4.31
C LYS A 752 21.94 -21.53 -4.72
N ASN A 753 20.85 -21.87 -4.02
CA ASN A 753 19.99 -22.98 -4.36
C ASN A 753 18.84 -22.55 -5.27
N GLY A 754 18.82 -21.32 -5.77
CA GLY A 754 17.76 -20.80 -6.63
C GLY A 754 16.45 -20.60 -5.89
N THR A 755 16.47 -20.42 -4.57
CA THR A 755 15.25 -20.30 -3.75
C THR A 755 15.13 -18.94 -3.10
N THR A 756 13.91 -18.42 -3.02
CA THR A 756 13.58 -17.23 -2.22
C THR A 756 12.21 -17.40 -1.57
N LEU A 757 12.04 -16.80 -0.38
CA LEU A 757 10.80 -16.80 0.37
C LEU A 757 10.20 -15.40 0.34
N ILE A 758 8.98 -15.30 -0.18
CA ILE A 758 8.18 -14.08 -0.17
C ILE A 758 7.10 -14.22 0.90
N GLY A 759 7.14 -13.34 1.90
CA GLY A 759 6.12 -13.22 2.94
C GLY A 759 5.35 -11.91 2.88
N GLY A 760 4.36 -11.76 3.76
CA GLY A 760 3.52 -10.57 3.81
C GLY A 760 2.44 -10.50 2.73
N LEU A 761 2.08 -11.63 2.12
CA LEU A 761 0.99 -11.68 1.14
C LEU A 761 -0.37 -11.74 1.85
N ALA A 762 -1.40 -11.13 1.27
CA ALA A 762 -2.77 -11.23 1.77
C ALA A 762 -3.26 -12.70 1.66
N PRO A 763 -3.65 -13.34 2.77
CA PRO A 763 -4.18 -14.70 2.73
C PRO A 763 -5.46 -14.80 1.89
N TYR A 764 -5.66 -15.94 1.23
CA TYR A 764 -6.86 -16.26 0.42
C TYR A 764 -7.12 -15.34 -0.79
N VAL A 765 -6.24 -14.39 -1.06
CA VAL A 765 -6.27 -13.56 -2.27
C VAL A 765 -5.40 -14.21 -3.34
N PRO A 766 -5.89 -14.44 -4.56
CA PRO A 766 -5.08 -14.93 -5.67
C PRO A 766 -3.94 -13.95 -6.00
N VAL A 767 -2.70 -14.44 -6.04
CA VAL A 767 -1.51 -13.66 -6.37
C VAL A 767 -0.79 -14.30 -7.55
N ALA A 768 -0.51 -13.51 -8.59
CA ALA A 768 0.33 -13.94 -9.71
C ALA A 768 1.81 -13.90 -9.31
N VAL A 769 2.51 -15.01 -9.42
CA VAL A 769 3.94 -15.17 -9.11
C VAL A 769 4.71 -15.32 -10.43
N GLY A 770 5.69 -14.46 -10.65
CA GLY A 770 6.54 -14.45 -11.84
C GLY A 770 7.99 -14.13 -11.51
N ILE A 771 8.75 -13.71 -12.51
CA ILE A 771 10.17 -13.38 -12.36
C ILE A 771 10.50 -12.08 -13.12
N ASP A 772 11.36 -11.25 -12.53
CA ASP A 772 11.96 -10.13 -13.25
C ASP A 772 13.08 -10.66 -14.13
N GLN A 773 12.78 -10.83 -15.42
CA GLN A 773 13.74 -11.37 -16.39
C GLN A 773 15.02 -10.51 -16.51
N SER A 774 14.99 -9.23 -16.14
CA SER A 774 16.18 -8.37 -16.17
C SER A 774 17.22 -8.72 -15.10
N SER A 775 16.81 -9.47 -14.07
CA SER A 775 17.69 -9.96 -13.01
C SER A 775 18.42 -11.26 -13.34
N LEU A 776 18.05 -11.94 -14.43
CA LEU A 776 18.64 -13.22 -14.78
C LEU A 776 20.10 -13.05 -15.23
N ALA A 777 20.99 -13.85 -14.64
CA ALA A 777 22.41 -13.85 -14.99
C ALA A 777 22.67 -14.22 -16.47
N ASN A 778 21.88 -15.15 -17.01
CA ASN A 778 21.87 -15.46 -18.42
C ASN A 778 20.68 -14.77 -19.11
N PRO A 779 20.91 -13.73 -19.92
CA PRO A 779 19.82 -12.98 -20.57
C PRO A 779 19.11 -13.79 -21.66
N ALA A 780 19.69 -14.90 -22.10
CA ALA A 780 19.10 -15.85 -23.04
C ALA A 780 18.18 -16.86 -22.36
N LEU A 781 17.80 -16.67 -21.08
CA LEU A 781 16.80 -17.50 -20.42
C LEU A 781 15.47 -16.78 -20.30
N ALA A 782 14.39 -17.54 -20.41
CA ALA A 782 13.02 -17.06 -20.25
C ALA A 782 12.23 -18.02 -19.34
N PRO A 783 11.28 -17.52 -18.54
CA PRO A 783 10.42 -18.41 -17.76
C PRO A 783 9.51 -19.21 -18.70
N ALA A 784 9.42 -20.52 -18.46
CA ALA A 784 8.54 -21.41 -19.21
C ALA A 784 7.07 -20.99 -19.11
N LYS A 785 6.67 -20.35 -18.02
CA LYS A 785 5.33 -19.75 -17.82
C LYS A 785 5.52 -18.29 -17.42
N PRO A 786 4.84 -17.32 -18.06
CA PRO A 786 4.99 -15.89 -17.73
C PRO A 786 4.71 -15.58 -16.24
N ALA A 787 3.68 -16.22 -15.69
CA ALA A 787 3.33 -16.17 -14.28
C ALA A 787 2.49 -17.40 -13.89
N GLN A 788 2.36 -17.66 -12.59
CA GLN A 788 1.51 -18.70 -12.03
C GLN A 788 0.70 -18.12 -10.87
N VAL A 789 -0.57 -18.49 -10.73
CA VAL A 789 -1.42 -17.97 -9.67
C VAL A 789 -1.39 -18.88 -8.46
N VAL A 790 -1.22 -18.29 -7.29
CA VAL A 790 -1.26 -18.98 -6.01
C VAL A 790 -2.25 -18.30 -5.07
N VAL A 791 -2.98 -19.10 -4.30
CA VAL A 791 -3.82 -18.62 -3.21
C VAL A 791 -3.09 -18.96 -1.91
N PRO A 792 -2.30 -18.04 -1.35
CA PRO A 792 -1.46 -18.34 -0.20
C PRO A 792 -2.31 -18.44 1.07
N ARG A 793 -1.88 -19.29 2.00
CA ARG A 793 -2.54 -19.51 3.29
C ARG A 793 -1.61 -19.09 4.44
N PRO A 794 -2.14 -18.61 5.58
CA PRO A 794 -1.32 -18.16 6.70
C PRO A 794 -0.40 -19.26 7.20
N GLY A 795 0.89 -18.97 7.41
CA GLY A 795 1.84 -19.94 7.97
C GLY A 795 2.16 -21.15 7.07
N VAL A 796 1.77 -21.12 5.80
CA VAL A 796 1.97 -22.23 4.86
C VAL A 796 2.76 -21.75 3.65
N ASP A 797 3.92 -22.36 3.41
CA ASP A 797 4.72 -22.08 2.22
C ASP A 797 4.09 -22.71 0.97
N ALA A 798 3.65 -21.84 0.06
CA ALA A 798 3.25 -22.28 -1.27
C ALA A 798 4.47 -22.35 -2.18
N THR A 799 4.92 -23.57 -2.47
CA THR A 799 6.07 -23.76 -3.37
C THR A 799 5.67 -23.50 -4.82
N VAL A 800 6.36 -22.56 -5.47
CA VAL A 800 6.18 -22.24 -6.89
C VAL A 800 7.48 -22.56 -7.62
N GLU A 801 7.43 -23.54 -8.51
CA GLU A 801 8.54 -23.92 -9.38
C GLU A 801 8.51 -23.02 -10.63
N ILE A 802 9.57 -22.22 -10.82
CA ILE A 802 9.75 -21.31 -11.96
C ILE A 802 10.88 -21.88 -12.82
N ALA A 803 10.49 -22.72 -13.78
CA ALA A 803 11.38 -23.28 -14.78
C ALA A 803 11.82 -22.18 -15.76
N LEU A 804 13.13 -22.04 -15.94
CA LEU A 804 13.74 -21.21 -16.98
C LEU A 804 14.17 -22.11 -18.12
N VAL A 805 13.67 -21.83 -19.32
CA VAL A 805 14.07 -22.53 -20.55
C VAL A 805 14.96 -21.63 -21.39
N GLY A 806 15.72 -22.23 -22.28
CA GLY A 806 16.49 -21.46 -23.26
C GLY A 806 15.57 -20.59 -24.11
N GLY A 807 15.89 -19.30 -24.13
CA GLY A 807 15.25 -18.25 -24.88
C GLY A 807 16.07 -17.93 -26.12
N GLY A 808 15.54 -18.28 -27.28
CA GLY A 808 16.05 -17.82 -28.57
C GLY A 808 15.54 -16.42 -28.94
N SER A 809 16.06 -15.91 -30.04
CA SER A 809 15.57 -14.68 -30.66
C SER A 809 15.10 -14.97 -32.08
N ILE A 810 14.03 -14.32 -32.52
CA ILE A 810 13.54 -14.38 -33.90
C ILE A 810 13.59 -12.98 -34.48
N GLU A 811 14.33 -12.80 -35.56
CA GLU A 811 14.52 -11.50 -36.21
C GLU A 811 14.21 -11.55 -37.70
N GLY A 812 13.74 -10.44 -38.23
CA GLY A 812 13.45 -10.28 -39.65
C GLY A 812 13.11 -8.85 -40.03
N TYR A 813 12.76 -8.66 -41.29
CA TYR A 813 12.36 -7.37 -41.85
C TYR A 813 10.99 -7.52 -42.50
N ALA A 814 10.02 -6.70 -42.12
CA ALA A 814 8.71 -6.63 -42.77
C ALA A 814 8.77 -5.69 -43.98
N ALA A 815 8.38 -6.19 -45.15
CA ALA A 815 8.36 -5.41 -46.39
C ALA A 815 7.03 -5.54 -47.14
N LYS A 816 6.71 -4.51 -47.90
CA LYS A 816 5.60 -4.47 -48.86
C LYS A 816 5.88 -5.36 -50.08
N GLU A 817 4.85 -5.62 -50.88
CA GLU A 817 5.00 -6.33 -52.17
C GLU A 817 6.00 -5.63 -53.12
N ASP A 818 6.12 -4.30 -53.03
CA ASP A 818 7.07 -3.49 -53.84
C ASP A 818 8.51 -3.49 -53.28
N GLY A 819 8.75 -4.15 -52.15
CA GLY A 819 10.06 -4.23 -51.50
C GLY A 819 10.37 -3.07 -50.55
N SER A 820 9.52 -2.05 -50.44
CA SER A 820 9.68 -0.99 -49.43
C SER A 820 9.34 -1.48 -48.02
N GLU A 821 9.96 -0.89 -47.00
CA GLU A 821 9.83 -1.32 -45.61
C GLU A 821 8.44 -0.98 -45.02
N TYR A 822 8.00 -1.81 -44.07
CA TYR A 822 6.77 -1.62 -43.31
C TYR A 822 7.10 -1.18 -41.87
N GLU A 823 6.94 0.11 -41.55
CA GLU A 823 7.06 0.65 -40.19
C GLU A 823 5.78 0.45 -39.37
N GLY A 824 5.93 0.17 -38.07
CA GLY A 824 4.84 0.19 -37.11
C GLY A 824 3.86 -0.97 -37.23
N LEU A 825 4.31 -2.08 -37.83
CA LEU A 825 3.53 -3.28 -38.05
C LEU A 825 3.54 -4.13 -36.77
N GLU A 826 2.39 -4.29 -36.13
CA GLU A 826 2.28 -5.20 -34.99
C GLU A 826 2.19 -6.66 -35.48
N LEU A 827 3.24 -7.43 -35.17
CA LEU A 827 3.43 -8.83 -35.48
C LEU A 827 3.21 -9.67 -34.23
N GLN A 828 2.66 -10.87 -34.40
CA GLN A 828 2.45 -11.85 -33.35
C GLN A 828 3.18 -13.14 -33.70
N LEU A 829 3.93 -13.65 -32.73
CA LEU A 829 4.49 -14.99 -32.78
C LEU A 829 3.50 -15.98 -32.15
N VAL A 830 3.11 -17.00 -32.89
CA VAL A 830 2.03 -17.92 -32.53
C VAL A 830 2.55 -19.35 -32.48
N ALA A 831 2.21 -20.08 -31.42
CA ALA A 831 2.46 -21.52 -31.31
C ALA A 831 1.61 -22.31 -32.34
N LEU A 832 1.96 -23.57 -32.56
CA LEU A 832 1.24 -24.44 -33.50
C LEU A 832 -0.22 -24.72 -33.08
N ASP A 833 -0.53 -24.62 -31.79
CA ASP A 833 -1.88 -24.74 -31.22
C ASP A 833 -2.71 -23.45 -31.31
N GLY A 834 -2.11 -22.35 -31.80
CA GLY A 834 -2.77 -21.06 -31.98
C GLY A 834 -2.59 -20.07 -30.83
N GLU A 835 -1.87 -20.42 -29.75
CA GLU A 835 -1.55 -19.50 -28.64
C GLU A 835 -0.61 -18.38 -29.11
N VAL A 836 -0.93 -17.12 -28.78
CA VAL A 836 -0.03 -15.98 -29.05
C VAL A 836 1.01 -15.90 -27.94
N LEU A 837 2.27 -16.09 -28.28
CA LEU A 837 3.35 -16.17 -27.30
C LEU A 837 4.10 -14.86 -27.11
N ALA A 838 4.18 -14.04 -28.16
CA ALA A 838 4.84 -12.75 -28.13
C ALA A 838 4.28 -11.82 -29.20
N SER A 839 4.43 -10.51 -29.00
CA SER A 839 4.11 -9.49 -29.98
C SER A 839 5.29 -8.53 -30.13
N ALA A 840 5.59 -8.11 -31.36
CA ALA A 840 6.65 -7.16 -31.67
C ALA A 840 6.12 -6.14 -32.68
N MET A 841 6.63 -4.93 -32.64
CA MET A 841 6.30 -3.88 -33.60
C MET A 841 7.51 -3.67 -34.50
N SER A 842 7.29 -3.59 -35.81
CA SER A 842 8.40 -3.29 -36.73
C SER A 842 8.86 -1.84 -36.59
N ASP A 843 10.17 -1.64 -36.68
CA ASP A 843 10.83 -0.33 -36.65
C ASP A 843 10.75 0.37 -38.03
N ILE A 844 11.32 1.57 -38.15
CA ILE A 844 11.28 2.43 -39.34
C ILE A 844 11.83 1.71 -40.60
N ASP A 845 12.85 0.88 -40.44
CA ASP A 845 13.46 0.07 -41.50
C ASP A 845 12.78 -1.30 -41.68
N GLY A 846 11.60 -1.48 -41.09
CA GLY A 846 10.85 -2.73 -41.11
C GLY A 846 11.44 -3.82 -40.23
N TYR A 847 12.55 -3.59 -39.52
CA TYR A 847 13.14 -4.57 -38.62
C TYR A 847 12.19 -4.93 -37.49
N PHE A 848 12.07 -6.22 -37.17
CA PHE A 848 11.36 -6.68 -35.99
C PHE A 848 12.18 -7.75 -35.27
N LEU A 849 12.08 -7.76 -33.95
CA LEU A 849 12.79 -8.68 -33.08
C LEU A 849 11.86 -9.20 -31.99
N PHE A 850 11.76 -10.52 -31.90
CA PHE A 850 11.22 -11.21 -30.75
C PHE A 850 12.40 -11.74 -29.94
N GLU A 851 12.62 -11.19 -28.74
CA GLU A 851 13.64 -11.67 -27.81
C GLU A 851 13.06 -12.66 -26.81
N ARG A 852 13.90 -13.54 -26.27
CA ARG A 852 13.53 -14.48 -25.18
C ARG A 852 12.34 -15.37 -25.54
N VAL A 853 12.27 -15.77 -26.81
CA VAL A 853 11.28 -16.71 -27.29
C VAL A 853 11.70 -18.11 -26.83
N ARG A 854 10.79 -18.83 -26.17
CA ARG A 854 11.03 -20.23 -25.77
C ARG A 854 11.47 -21.08 -26.99
N TYR A 855 12.17 -22.18 -26.78
CA TYR A 855 12.44 -23.12 -27.88
C TYR A 855 11.14 -23.80 -28.34
N GLY A 856 11.02 -24.03 -29.64
CA GLY A 856 9.81 -24.56 -30.24
C GLY A 856 9.62 -24.19 -31.70
N SER A 857 8.47 -24.60 -32.24
CA SER A 857 8.03 -24.30 -33.60
C SER A 857 6.93 -23.25 -33.58
N TYR A 858 7.09 -22.21 -34.39
CA TYR A 858 6.27 -21.01 -34.37
C TYR A 858 5.81 -20.62 -35.76
N LYS A 859 4.68 -19.92 -35.82
CA LYS A 859 4.20 -19.20 -37.00
C LYS A 859 4.22 -17.71 -36.73
N LEU A 860 4.54 -16.93 -37.74
CA LEU A 860 4.44 -15.47 -37.68
C LEU A 860 3.12 -15.02 -38.32
N ARG A 861 2.39 -14.15 -37.63
CA ARG A 861 1.15 -13.55 -38.13
C ARG A 861 1.08 -12.06 -37.84
N LEU A 862 0.24 -11.32 -38.54
CA LEU A 862 -0.14 -9.97 -38.17
C LEU A 862 -1.14 -9.97 -37.02
N ALA A 863 -1.02 -9.01 -36.11
CA ALA A 863 -2.06 -8.77 -35.12
C ALA A 863 -3.41 -8.49 -35.84
N PRO A 864 -4.56 -8.99 -35.33
CA PRO A 864 -5.84 -8.88 -36.02
C PRO A 864 -6.23 -7.44 -36.38
N GLY A 865 -5.93 -6.49 -35.49
CA GLY A 865 -6.16 -5.06 -35.73
C GLY A 865 -5.31 -4.52 -36.88
N THR A 866 -4.03 -4.89 -36.92
CA THR A 866 -3.08 -4.50 -37.96
C THR A 866 -3.46 -5.12 -39.31
N ALA A 867 -3.72 -6.43 -39.37
CA ALA A 867 -4.15 -7.13 -40.58
C ALA A 867 -5.37 -6.45 -41.23
N LYS A 868 -6.36 -6.08 -40.41
CA LYS A 868 -7.57 -5.36 -40.85
C LYS A 868 -7.26 -3.95 -41.32
N ALA A 869 -6.41 -3.21 -40.59
CA ALA A 869 -6.05 -1.83 -40.91
C ALA A 869 -5.35 -1.71 -42.27
N ILE A 870 -4.49 -2.68 -42.62
CA ILE A 870 -3.74 -2.66 -43.89
C ILE A 870 -4.31 -3.62 -44.96
N SER A 871 -5.47 -4.24 -44.71
CA SER A 871 -6.12 -5.18 -45.63
C SER A 871 -5.21 -6.34 -46.08
N ALA A 872 -4.34 -6.82 -45.20
CA ALA A 872 -3.38 -7.89 -45.46
C ALA A 872 -3.85 -9.25 -44.90
N SER A 873 -3.24 -10.33 -45.39
CA SER A 873 -3.42 -11.66 -44.77
C SER A 873 -2.91 -11.64 -43.33
N ALA A 874 -3.68 -12.21 -42.40
CA ALA A 874 -3.25 -12.35 -41.02
C ALA A 874 -2.08 -13.35 -40.92
N ASP A 875 -2.17 -14.52 -41.56
CA ASP A 875 -1.08 -15.49 -41.62
C ASP A 875 -0.06 -15.05 -42.67
N LEU A 876 1.22 -14.98 -42.28
CA LEU A 876 2.32 -14.60 -43.16
C LEU A 876 2.99 -15.81 -43.82
N GLY A 877 2.54 -17.04 -43.52
CA GLY A 877 3.06 -18.26 -44.13
C GLY A 877 4.49 -18.61 -43.72
N VAL A 878 4.98 -17.98 -42.65
CA VAL A 878 6.35 -18.16 -42.15
C VAL A 878 6.32 -19.09 -40.94
N ALA A 879 7.03 -20.21 -41.03
CA ALA A 879 7.28 -21.12 -39.93
C ALA A 879 8.74 -21.04 -39.48
N ILE A 880 8.98 -20.95 -38.17
CA ILE A 880 10.32 -20.88 -37.57
C ILE A 880 10.44 -21.98 -36.52
N VAL A 881 11.61 -22.63 -36.49
CA VAL A 881 12.00 -23.48 -35.38
C VAL A 881 13.23 -22.84 -34.74
N ILE A 882 13.17 -22.64 -33.42
CA ILE A 882 14.33 -22.28 -32.61
C ILE A 882 14.52 -23.35 -31.55
N ASP A 883 15.77 -23.76 -31.36
CA ASP A 883 16.18 -24.79 -30.43
C ASP A 883 17.52 -24.42 -29.80
N ARG A 884 18.04 -25.29 -28.94
CA ARG A 884 19.30 -25.06 -28.23
C ARG A 884 20.51 -24.93 -29.17
N ASP A 885 20.51 -25.63 -30.30
CA ASP A 885 21.60 -25.61 -31.28
C ASP A 885 21.47 -24.43 -32.25
N LYS A 886 20.23 -23.95 -32.48
CA LYS A 886 19.87 -22.80 -33.29
C LYS A 886 18.98 -21.83 -32.51
N PRO A 887 19.55 -21.08 -31.54
CA PRO A 887 18.78 -20.14 -30.72
C PRO A 887 18.40 -18.86 -31.47
N LEU A 888 18.85 -18.64 -32.71
CA LEU A 888 18.53 -17.46 -33.50
C LEU A 888 17.79 -17.86 -34.79
N GLY A 889 16.50 -17.48 -34.89
CA GLY A 889 15.69 -17.63 -36.08
C GLY A 889 15.77 -16.38 -36.96
N ARG A 890 16.59 -16.40 -38.02
CA ARG A 890 16.67 -15.31 -39.01
C ARG A 890 15.70 -15.54 -40.16
N LEU A 891 14.71 -14.68 -40.27
CA LEU A 891 13.66 -14.76 -41.29
C LEU A 891 14.00 -14.05 -42.60
N GLY A 892 15.00 -13.15 -42.58
CA GLY A 892 15.23 -12.26 -43.71
C GLY A 892 14.03 -11.34 -43.94
N VAL A 893 13.66 -11.12 -45.20
CA VAL A 893 12.54 -10.22 -45.57
C VAL A 893 11.23 -11.01 -45.65
N VAL A 894 10.29 -10.70 -44.77
CA VAL A 894 8.92 -11.22 -44.78
C VAL A 894 8.02 -10.26 -45.55
N ARG A 895 7.50 -10.72 -46.69
CA ARG A 895 6.62 -9.90 -47.54
C ARG A 895 5.17 -9.96 -47.06
N ILE A 896 4.58 -8.80 -46.85
CA ILE A 896 3.19 -8.67 -46.41
C ILE A 896 2.27 -8.63 -47.64
N LEU A 897 1.53 -9.71 -47.85
CA LEU A 897 0.62 -9.86 -48.98
C LEU A 897 -0.75 -9.25 -48.69
N ARG A 898 -1.33 -8.55 -49.67
CA ARG A 898 -2.72 -8.09 -49.59
C ARG A 898 -3.67 -9.29 -49.63
N SER A 899 -4.75 -9.22 -48.85
CA SER A 899 -5.75 -10.28 -48.74
C SER A 899 -6.35 -10.73 -50.09
N SER A 900 -6.30 -9.89 -51.13
CA SER A 900 -6.78 -10.18 -52.48
C SER A 900 -5.82 -11.01 -53.36
N SER A 901 -4.53 -11.14 -53.03
CA SER A 901 -3.55 -11.82 -53.92
C SER A 901 -3.41 -13.34 -53.69
N LEU A 902 -3.84 -13.86 -52.53
CA LEU A 902 -3.83 -15.31 -52.23
C LEU A 902 -4.88 -16.10 -53.05
N ALA A 903 -5.99 -15.47 -53.45
CA ALA A 903 -6.98 -16.09 -54.33
C ALA A 903 -6.45 -16.34 -55.76
N GLN A 904 -5.46 -15.57 -56.22
CA GLN A 904 -4.83 -15.77 -57.53
C GLN A 904 -3.72 -16.82 -57.50
N ALA A 905 -2.98 -16.97 -56.40
CA ALA A 905 -1.92 -17.98 -56.25
C ALA A 905 -2.47 -19.42 -56.13
N ALA A 906 -3.66 -19.60 -55.55
CA ALA A 906 -4.33 -20.90 -55.54
C ALA A 906 -4.80 -21.32 -56.95
N SER A 907 -5.19 -20.36 -57.80
CA SER A 907 -5.64 -20.63 -59.17
C SER A 907 -4.52 -20.98 -60.15
N SER A 908 -3.26 -20.60 -59.85
CA SER A 908 -2.10 -20.92 -60.71
C SER A 908 -1.45 -22.27 -60.38
N ALA A 909 -1.72 -22.85 -59.20
CA ALA A 909 -1.27 -24.20 -58.84
C ALA A 909 -2.11 -25.30 -59.52
N GLU A 910 -3.38 -25.03 -59.86
CA GLU A 910 -4.25 -25.99 -60.58
C GLU A 910 -3.98 -26.07 -62.10
N SER A 911 -3.29 -25.09 -62.70
CA SER A 911 -3.11 -25.03 -64.16
C SER A 911 -1.83 -25.68 -64.69
N SER A 912 -0.98 -26.25 -63.84
CA SER A 912 0.29 -26.90 -64.25
C SER A 912 0.31 -28.43 -64.15
N GLY A 913 -0.83 -29.07 -63.87
CA GLY A 913 -0.94 -30.53 -63.87
C GLY A 913 -1.21 -31.12 -65.27
N THR A 914 -0.17 -31.43 -66.04
CA THR A 914 -0.28 -32.31 -67.23
C THR A 914 0.56 -33.58 -67.05
N THR A 915 -0.14 -34.65 -66.66
CA THR A 915 0.03 -36.09 -66.94
C THR A 915 1.43 -36.76 -67.08
N LEU A 916 1.61 -37.75 -66.17
CA LEU A 916 2.03 -39.16 -66.37
C LEU A 916 3.51 -39.49 -66.68
N ARG A 917 4.29 -39.85 -65.64
CA ARG A 917 4.66 -41.24 -65.29
C ARG A 917 5.40 -41.31 -63.96
#